data_AF-A0A402AY65-F1
#
_entry.id   AF-A0A402AY65-F1
#
_cell.length_a   1.000
_cell.length_b   1.000
_cell.length_c   1.000
_cell.angle_alpha   90.00
_cell.angle_beta   90.00
_cell.angle_gamma   90.00
#
_symmetry.space_group_name_H-M   'P 1'
#
loop_
_entity.id
_entity.type
_entity.pdbx_description
1 polymer ?
#
loop_
_entity_poly.entity_id
_entity_poly.type
_entity_poly.pdbx_seq_one_letter_code
_entity_poly.pdbx_strand_id
1 'polypeptide(L)'
;MRPAARDGQSRLPDLSLLDDSPPEAILITHAHIDHTGSLPLIASLYPHIPIYATESTCVLTEILLRDSVHIMEQEGLKPDGETPLYTVEQVDALLGRIQPVSFKQPFAPLVTAPDILAWYMPAGHILGAGMLYFATPEGTLLHTGDISVTDQRTIKGVDIAALPNADIMICEGTYGNRAHTSRREEERKFAEAVQETLARNGRVLCPAFAVGRAQEIVLILKSYRASGHISPVPIYLDGMVRSVCAAYQGQSHDLHPNLQRYLKNARRPLFVDPGLHIFAVRSHERAELITRKEPAIIISSSGMLSGGASPLYGATIATREQDALLLTGYQDEESPGAALLRARPGLPLQIGSQSVVLACKVEKYNLSGHADSEQISQVVMKVAPRHLVLVHGSPEALASLKQRFVDIRVDVPVVGSKLNFQAVRHRVLVPSMPDVEAQTGLFDASPRLAPIDIDEQPQIPSIESLWILAKKLGPLRPWTIVELGQAYYGDAYRPTLRPLIEHVFKSDTSAYFKRSRIGAQSIYQPCETALGRSIISDEEFADCIPEMSLVLPSRVIQDEIPQRVPGAGVVAIVQGQKNSSPYLALTLAPAQNGGIRMITDGWKAAVRPLSMIQLLPDVRRTEWLNVPDETNKMRLKQWRQQLDQAWIDLFACWRRCQQSSFSFTSLCQDLGLCQADDRLALGLELLNHGLLLFRRDGEIWHPLDEQRVYSNDGFAHHLHLLEAGAGSEILVNGRPGRLTGRSNWRLFEVYWNEMDEDESERMARVRASAIRLSL
;
A
#
# COMPACT_ATOMS: atom_id res chain seq x y z
N MET A 1 15.99 -3.09 -7.47
CA MET A 1 16.87 -3.34 -6.32
C MET A 1 17.30 -4.79 -6.35
N ARG A 2 18.57 -5.09 -6.10
CA ARG A 2 19.07 -6.47 -6.02
C ARG A 2 18.45 -7.20 -4.80
N PRO A 3 18.11 -8.50 -4.90
CA PRO A 3 17.69 -9.29 -3.74
C PRO A 3 18.74 -9.28 -2.63
N ALA A 4 18.32 -8.95 -1.41
CA ALA A 4 19.20 -8.88 -0.25
C ALA A 4 19.29 -10.25 0.45
N ALA A 5 20.46 -10.56 0.97
CA ALA A 5 20.67 -11.58 1.99
C ALA A 5 21.78 -11.10 2.94
N ARG A 6 21.80 -11.66 4.15
CA ARG A 6 22.88 -11.47 5.12
C ARG A 6 24.09 -12.31 4.73
N ASP A 7 25.26 -11.98 5.28
CA ASP A 7 26.47 -12.77 5.07
C ASP A 7 26.24 -14.25 5.41
N GLY A 8 26.62 -15.14 4.48
CA GLY A 8 26.42 -16.58 4.58
C GLY A 8 25.02 -17.10 4.23
N GLN A 9 24.07 -16.25 3.84
CA GLN A 9 22.73 -16.67 3.40
C GLN A 9 22.55 -16.60 1.87
N SER A 10 21.68 -17.45 1.33
CA SER A 10 21.28 -17.39 -0.08
C SER A 10 20.43 -16.15 -0.36
N ARG A 11 20.70 -15.47 -1.49
CA ARG A 11 19.85 -14.39 -2.04
C ARG A 11 18.62 -14.87 -2.81
N LEU A 12 18.43 -16.19 -2.86
CA LEU A 12 17.30 -16.88 -3.51
C LEU A 12 16.65 -17.84 -2.52
N PRO A 13 15.31 -18.06 -2.60
CA PRO A 13 14.69 -19.19 -1.93
C PRO A 13 15.27 -20.51 -2.45
N ASP A 14 15.16 -21.58 -1.65
CA ASP A 14 15.62 -22.90 -2.05
C ASP A 14 14.69 -23.48 -3.14
N LEU A 15 15.09 -23.31 -4.40
CA LEU A 15 14.32 -23.77 -5.56
C LEU A 15 14.34 -25.30 -5.73
N SER A 16 15.27 -26.02 -5.10
CA SER A 16 15.31 -27.50 -5.18
C SER A 16 14.09 -28.15 -4.53
N LEU A 17 13.45 -27.45 -3.61
CA LEU A 17 12.18 -27.87 -2.98
C LEU A 17 11.01 -27.95 -3.98
N LEU A 18 11.14 -27.38 -5.19
CA LEU A 18 10.15 -27.44 -6.26
C LEU A 18 10.35 -28.63 -7.21
N ASP A 19 11.50 -29.32 -7.18
CA ASP A 19 11.74 -30.51 -8.02
C ASP A 19 10.80 -31.67 -7.62
N ASP A 20 10.57 -31.79 -6.31
CA ASP A 20 9.62 -32.71 -5.65
C ASP A 20 8.14 -32.39 -5.92
N SER A 21 7.84 -31.14 -6.29
CA SER A 21 6.49 -30.54 -6.25
C SER A 21 6.42 -29.30 -7.15
N PRO A 22 6.46 -29.47 -8.48
CA PRO A 22 6.49 -28.34 -9.41
C PRO A 22 5.20 -27.51 -9.32
N PRO A 23 5.28 -26.16 -9.26
CA PRO A 23 4.11 -25.31 -9.15
C PRO A 23 3.30 -25.33 -10.45
N GLU A 24 1.97 -25.42 -10.34
CA GLU A 24 1.05 -25.34 -11.49
C GLU A 24 0.60 -23.91 -11.81
N ALA A 25 0.73 -22.98 -10.85
CA ALA A 25 0.46 -21.55 -11.00
C ALA A 25 1.28 -20.75 -9.98
N ILE A 26 1.47 -19.45 -10.24
CA ILE A 26 2.07 -18.51 -9.28
C ILE A 26 1.05 -17.41 -8.98
N LEU A 27 0.81 -17.11 -7.71
CA LEU A 27 -0.05 -16.00 -7.28
C LEU A 27 0.78 -15.02 -6.46
N ILE A 28 0.94 -13.81 -6.98
CA ILE A 28 1.69 -12.72 -6.35
C ILE A 28 0.72 -11.95 -5.47
N THR A 29 0.87 -12.05 -4.14
CA THR A 29 0.14 -11.21 -3.16
C THR A 29 0.37 -9.73 -3.44
N HIS A 30 1.65 -9.41 -3.51
CA HIS A 30 2.28 -8.13 -3.81
C HIS A 30 3.78 -8.40 -3.97
N ALA A 31 4.60 -7.40 -4.27
CA ALA A 31 5.77 -7.66 -5.09
C ALA A 31 7.08 -6.95 -4.68
N HIS A 32 7.35 -6.77 -3.39
CA HIS A 32 8.71 -6.43 -2.95
C HIS A 32 9.70 -7.52 -3.37
N ILE A 33 10.98 -7.15 -3.43
CA ILE A 33 12.03 -7.99 -4.02
C ILE A 33 12.27 -9.25 -3.14
N ASP A 34 11.91 -9.19 -1.88
CA ASP A 34 11.75 -10.31 -0.94
C ASP A 34 10.57 -11.25 -1.30
N HIS A 35 9.41 -10.74 -1.71
CA HIS A 35 8.28 -11.57 -2.20
C HIS A 35 8.46 -12.11 -3.62
N THR A 36 9.30 -11.48 -4.45
CA THR A 36 9.25 -11.69 -5.91
C THR A 36 10.56 -11.50 -6.69
N GLY A 37 11.66 -11.14 -6.04
CA GLY A 37 12.95 -10.92 -6.71
C GLY A 37 13.52 -12.15 -7.40
N SER A 38 13.09 -13.35 -7.00
CA SER A 38 13.42 -14.64 -7.62
C SER A 38 12.50 -15.02 -8.79
N LEU A 39 11.41 -14.28 -9.03
CA LEU A 39 10.37 -14.68 -9.97
C LEU A 39 10.83 -14.88 -11.42
N PRO A 40 11.81 -14.12 -11.98
CA PRO A 40 12.34 -14.40 -13.33
C PRO A 40 12.97 -15.79 -13.45
N LEU A 41 13.63 -16.27 -12.40
CA LEU A 41 14.22 -17.61 -12.37
C LEU A 41 13.14 -18.68 -12.32
N ILE A 42 12.17 -18.54 -11.42
CA ILE A 42 11.06 -19.49 -11.28
C ILE A 42 10.25 -19.56 -12.58
N ALA A 43 9.95 -18.41 -13.19
CA ALA A 43 9.24 -18.34 -14.46
C ALA A 43 10.07 -18.86 -15.65
N SER A 44 11.41 -18.80 -15.59
CA SER A 44 12.29 -19.44 -16.59
C SER A 44 12.30 -20.95 -16.47
N LEU A 45 12.28 -21.49 -15.24
CA LEU A 45 12.22 -22.94 -14.95
C LEU A 45 10.86 -23.54 -15.34
N TYR A 46 9.77 -22.80 -15.08
CA TYR A 46 8.40 -23.21 -15.39
C TYR A 46 7.78 -22.28 -16.44
N PRO A 47 8.11 -22.43 -17.75
CA PRO A 47 7.75 -21.48 -18.79
C PRO A 47 6.26 -21.43 -19.16
N HIS A 48 5.47 -22.43 -18.77
CA HIS A 48 4.08 -22.59 -19.22
C HIS A 48 3.01 -22.23 -18.19
N ILE A 49 3.39 -22.06 -16.91
CA ILE A 49 2.41 -21.86 -15.84
C ILE A 49 1.86 -20.42 -15.81
N PRO A 50 0.57 -20.22 -15.53
CA PRO A 50 0.00 -18.88 -15.37
C PRO A 50 0.56 -18.20 -14.10
N ILE A 51 0.61 -16.87 -14.17
CA ILE A 51 1.09 -16.02 -13.08
C ILE A 51 0.04 -14.94 -12.86
N TYR A 52 -0.42 -14.76 -11.62
CA TYR A 52 -1.52 -13.86 -11.27
C TYR A 52 -1.05 -12.77 -10.32
N ALA A 53 -1.61 -11.56 -10.48
CA ALA A 53 -1.47 -10.46 -9.53
C ALA A 53 -2.60 -9.43 -9.73
N THR A 54 -2.73 -8.44 -8.84
CA THR A 54 -3.65 -7.30 -9.07
C THR A 54 -3.13 -6.35 -10.17
N GLU A 55 -3.97 -5.50 -10.76
CA GLU A 55 -3.51 -4.55 -11.79
C GLU A 55 -2.48 -3.54 -11.26
N SER A 56 -2.77 -2.92 -10.12
CA SER A 56 -1.82 -2.01 -9.48
C SER A 56 -0.57 -2.72 -8.97
N THR A 57 -0.69 -4.02 -8.62
CA THR A 57 0.49 -4.87 -8.56
C THR A 57 1.18 -4.85 -9.91
N CYS A 58 0.63 -5.42 -10.98
CA CYS A 58 1.11 -5.50 -12.38
C CYS A 58 1.65 -4.21 -13.07
N VAL A 59 1.70 -3.05 -12.41
CA VAL A 59 2.23 -1.77 -12.95
C VAL A 59 3.15 -1.03 -11.98
N LEU A 60 2.98 -1.13 -10.66
CA LEU A 60 4.14 -0.86 -9.79
C LEU A 60 5.20 -1.93 -10.00
N THR A 61 4.68 -3.14 -10.20
CA THR A 61 5.20 -4.16 -11.09
C THR A 61 5.30 -3.69 -12.53
N GLU A 62 6.19 -2.71 -12.67
CA GLU A 62 6.92 -2.25 -13.86
C GLU A 62 8.39 -1.94 -13.48
N ILE A 63 8.62 -1.53 -12.23
CA ILE A 63 9.76 -0.68 -11.89
C ILE A 63 10.91 -1.46 -11.26
N LEU A 64 10.64 -2.34 -10.28
CA LEU A 64 11.72 -2.89 -9.45
C LEU A 64 12.54 -4.06 -10.03
N LEU A 65 12.07 -4.88 -10.98
CA LEU A 65 12.93 -5.87 -11.66
C LEU A 65 13.73 -5.22 -12.77
N ARG A 66 13.17 -4.27 -13.53
CA ARG A 66 13.97 -3.47 -14.47
C ARG A 66 15.08 -2.72 -13.72
N ASP A 67 14.78 -2.11 -12.56
CA ASP A 67 15.81 -1.55 -11.67
C ASP A 67 16.70 -2.63 -10.99
N SER A 68 16.19 -3.84 -10.71
CA SER A 68 17.00 -4.95 -10.17
C SER A 68 18.08 -5.39 -11.15
N VAL A 69 17.70 -5.72 -12.40
CA VAL A 69 18.65 -6.10 -13.44
C VAL A 69 19.63 -4.96 -13.69
N HIS A 70 19.15 -3.73 -13.85
CA HIS A 70 20.02 -2.57 -14.09
C HIS A 70 21.04 -2.33 -12.96
N ILE A 71 20.66 -2.52 -11.69
CA ILE A 71 21.61 -2.46 -10.56
C ILE A 71 22.56 -3.66 -10.57
N MET A 72 22.08 -4.88 -10.85
CA MET A 72 22.94 -6.06 -10.93
C MET A 72 23.95 -5.99 -12.07
N GLU A 73 23.59 -5.44 -13.23
CA GLU A 73 24.49 -5.16 -14.35
C GLU A 73 25.56 -4.14 -13.95
N GLN A 74 25.17 -3.03 -13.30
CA GLN A 74 26.12 -2.03 -12.77
C GLN A 74 27.04 -2.58 -11.66
N GLU A 75 26.59 -3.60 -10.92
CA GLU A 75 27.43 -4.32 -9.96
C GLU A 75 28.38 -5.29 -10.65
N GLY A 76 27.91 -6.07 -11.63
CA GLY A 76 28.71 -7.03 -12.42
C GLY A 76 29.78 -6.40 -13.31
N LEU A 77 29.70 -5.09 -13.58
CA LEU A 77 30.75 -4.31 -14.26
C LEU A 77 31.94 -3.95 -13.36
N LYS A 78 31.90 -4.26 -12.05
CA LYS A 78 33.01 -4.03 -11.11
C LYS A 78 34.02 -5.20 -11.17
N PRO A 79 35.31 -5.00 -10.82
CA PRO A 79 36.30 -6.08 -10.80
C PRO A 79 35.91 -7.27 -9.91
N ASP A 80 35.30 -6.97 -8.76
CA ASP A 80 34.77 -7.95 -7.79
C ASP A 80 33.25 -8.16 -7.96
N GLY A 81 32.72 -7.85 -9.16
CA GLY A 81 31.30 -7.87 -9.49
C GLY A 81 30.76 -9.28 -9.68
N GLU A 82 29.64 -9.58 -9.04
CA GLU A 82 28.91 -10.84 -9.28
C GLU A 82 28.04 -10.74 -10.54
N THR A 83 27.92 -11.86 -11.27
CA THR A 83 27.00 -12.00 -12.41
C THR A 83 25.54 -11.70 -11.98
N PRO A 84 24.75 -10.98 -12.79
CA PRO A 84 23.32 -10.79 -12.53
C PRO A 84 22.58 -12.12 -12.33
N LEU A 85 21.66 -12.15 -11.37
CA LEU A 85 20.88 -13.36 -11.04
C LEU A 85 19.92 -13.77 -12.17
N TYR A 86 19.55 -12.84 -13.05
CA TYR A 86 18.69 -13.03 -14.20
C TYR A 86 18.87 -11.86 -15.18
N THR A 87 18.59 -12.08 -16.46
CA THR A 87 18.78 -11.08 -17.52
C THR A 87 17.54 -10.22 -17.76
N VAL A 88 17.68 -9.18 -18.61
CA VAL A 88 16.55 -8.35 -19.07
C VAL A 88 15.55 -9.19 -19.85
N GLU A 89 15.98 -10.20 -20.60
CA GLU A 89 15.10 -11.10 -21.37
C GLU A 89 14.37 -12.12 -20.50
N GLN A 90 15.02 -12.65 -19.46
CA GLN A 90 14.35 -13.54 -18.48
C GLN A 90 13.31 -12.79 -17.65
N VAL A 91 13.59 -11.52 -17.38
CA VAL A 91 12.58 -10.56 -16.98
C VAL A 91 11.55 -10.50 -18.11
N ASP A 92 11.79 -9.90 -19.28
CA ASP A 92 10.79 -9.64 -20.33
C ASP A 92 9.90 -10.84 -20.72
N ALA A 93 10.42 -12.07 -20.67
CA ALA A 93 9.66 -13.31 -20.86
C ALA A 93 8.70 -13.67 -19.69
N LEU A 94 9.12 -13.51 -18.43
CA LEU A 94 8.19 -13.46 -17.29
C LEU A 94 7.14 -12.36 -17.51
N LEU A 95 7.57 -11.22 -18.06
CA LEU A 95 6.75 -10.02 -18.15
C LEU A 95 5.70 -10.05 -19.26
N GLY A 96 5.70 -11.08 -20.12
CA GLY A 96 4.57 -11.40 -20.99
C GLY A 96 3.41 -12.08 -20.24
N ARG A 97 3.69 -12.80 -19.15
CA ARG A 97 2.82 -13.88 -18.64
C ARG A 97 1.95 -13.55 -17.43
N ILE A 98 2.13 -12.38 -16.79
CA ILE A 98 1.33 -12.03 -15.61
C ILE A 98 -0.05 -11.52 -16.04
N GLN A 99 -1.08 -12.26 -15.63
CA GLN A 99 -2.50 -11.98 -15.82
C GLN A 99 -3.01 -11.09 -14.67
N PRO A 100 -3.45 -9.85 -14.94
CA PRO A 100 -4.01 -8.98 -13.91
C PRO A 100 -5.42 -9.45 -13.50
N VAL A 101 -5.70 -9.43 -12.20
CA VAL A 101 -6.98 -9.86 -11.60
C VAL A 101 -7.53 -8.73 -10.71
N SER A 102 -8.83 -8.44 -10.80
CA SER A 102 -9.45 -7.41 -9.96
C SER A 102 -9.61 -7.88 -8.50
N PHE A 103 -9.53 -6.95 -7.56
CA PHE A 103 -9.90 -7.23 -6.17
C PHE A 103 -11.33 -7.77 -6.07
N LYS A 104 -11.50 -8.81 -5.24
CA LYS A 104 -12.77 -9.51 -4.96
C LYS A 104 -13.43 -10.19 -6.16
N GLN A 105 -12.70 -10.41 -7.26
CA GLN A 105 -13.12 -11.23 -8.38
C GLN A 105 -12.62 -12.68 -8.17
N PRO A 106 -13.51 -13.68 -8.02
CA PRO A 106 -13.11 -15.08 -7.99
C PRO A 106 -12.61 -15.55 -9.35
N PHE A 107 -11.55 -16.38 -9.33
CA PHE A 107 -11.01 -17.06 -10.50
C PHE A 107 -10.47 -18.44 -10.10
N ALA A 108 -10.37 -19.36 -11.05
CA ALA A 108 -9.70 -20.65 -10.85
C ALA A 108 -8.22 -20.51 -11.28
N PRO A 109 -7.24 -20.49 -10.35
CA PRO A 109 -5.82 -20.41 -10.71
C PRO A 109 -5.26 -21.71 -11.31
N LEU A 110 -5.95 -22.84 -11.15
CA LEU A 110 -5.48 -24.17 -11.54
C LEU A 110 -6.38 -24.78 -12.62
N VAL A 111 -5.77 -25.21 -13.73
CA VAL A 111 -6.48 -25.86 -14.85
C VAL A 111 -6.89 -27.30 -14.50
N THR A 112 -6.11 -27.95 -13.64
CA THR A 112 -6.29 -29.33 -13.16
C THR A 112 -7.31 -29.45 -12.02
N ALA A 113 -7.50 -28.38 -11.24
CA ALA A 113 -8.40 -28.30 -10.10
C ALA A 113 -9.29 -27.03 -10.18
N PRO A 114 -10.25 -26.97 -11.12
CA PRO A 114 -11.09 -25.79 -11.35
C PRO A 114 -12.12 -25.52 -10.23
N ASP A 115 -12.24 -26.43 -9.27
CA ASP A 115 -12.99 -26.32 -8.02
C ASP A 115 -12.19 -25.64 -6.89
N ILE A 116 -10.90 -25.37 -7.10
CA ILE A 116 -10.10 -24.46 -6.29
C ILE A 116 -10.26 -23.05 -6.86
N LEU A 117 -10.89 -22.17 -6.08
CA LEU A 117 -11.10 -20.77 -6.44
C LEU A 117 -10.28 -19.85 -5.54
N ALA A 118 -9.67 -18.83 -6.13
CA ALA A 118 -8.93 -17.78 -5.44
C ALA A 118 -9.53 -16.40 -5.72
N TRP A 119 -9.32 -15.44 -4.80
CA TRP A 119 -9.50 -14.02 -5.07
C TRP A 119 -8.59 -13.14 -4.20
N TYR A 120 -8.26 -11.97 -4.72
CA TYR A 120 -7.51 -10.94 -4.00
C TYR A 120 -8.43 -10.11 -3.08
N MET A 121 -7.97 -9.80 -1.88
CA MET A 121 -8.59 -8.87 -0.94
C MET A 121 -7.58 -7.78 -0.53
N PRO A 122 -7.95 -6.48 -0.51
CA PRO A 122 -6.99 -5.40 -0.23
C PRO A 122 -6.26 -5.57 1.11
N ALA A 123 -4.93 -5.70 1.04
CA ALA A 123 -4.05 -5.87 2.18
C ALA A 123 -3.71 -4.54 2.88
N GLY A 124 -3.97 -3.40 2.25
CA GLY A 124 -3.72 -2.06 2.81
C GLY A 124 -2.25 -1.67 2.99
N HIS A 125 -1.33 -2.60 2.71
CA HIS A 125 0.11 -2.48 2.86
C HIS A 125 0.73 -1.48 1.88
N ILE A 126 0.46 -1.64 0.58
CA ILE A 126 0.70 -0.64 -0.46
C ILE A 126 -0.38 -0.73 -1.56
N LEU A 127 -0.25 0.10 -2.60
CA LEU A 127 -1.10 0.10 -3.79
C LEU A 127 -1.09 -1.26 -4.52
N GLY A 128 -2.26 -1.87 -4.65
CA GLY A 128 -2.42 -3.19 -5.28
C GLY A 128 -2.12 -4.38 -4.37
N ALA A 129 -1.57 -4.19 -3.17
CA ALA A 129 -1.25 -5.30 -2.29
C ALA A 129 -2.50 -6.09 -1.89
N GLY A 130 -2.47 -7.40 -2.07
CA GLY A 130 -3.63 -8.27 -1.89
C GLY A 130 -3.33 -9.53 -1.07
N MET A 131 -4.14 -9.72 -0.03
CA MET A 131 -4.29 -11.01 0.63
C MET A 131 -5.00 -11.96 -0.34
N LEU A 132 -4.52 -13.20 -0.44
CA LEU A 132 -5.11 -14.26 -1.26
C LEU A 132 -6.02 -15.12 -0.40
N TYR A 133 -7.31 -15.13 -0.71
CA TYR A 133 -8.25 -16.09 -0.12
C TYR A 133 -8.56 -17.20 -1.11
N PHE A 134 -8.50 -18.44 -0.65
CA PHE A 134 -8.81 -19.65 -1.40
C PHE A 134 -10.01 -20.37 -0.80
N ALA A 135 -10.90 -20.85 -1.66
CA ALA A 135 -11.97 -21.78 -1.35
C ALA A 135 -11.73 -23.09 -2.13
N THR A 136 -11.78 -24.22 -1.43
CA THR A 136 -11.65 -25.57 -2.02
C THR A 136 -12.76 -26.49 -1.49
N PRO A 137 -12.96 -27.69 -2.05
CA PRO A 137 -13.87 -28.69 -1.49
C PRO A 137 -13.46 -29.19 -0.08
N GLU A 138 -12.23 -28.90 0.33
CA GLU A 138 -11.58 -29.42 1.54
C GLU A 138 -11.45 -28.38 2.66
N GLY A 139 -11.78 -27.12 2.38
CA GLY A 139 -11.73 -26.04 3.36
C GLY A 139 -11.39 -24.69 2.75
N THR A 140 -10.89 -23.78 3.57
CA THR A 140 -10.60 -22.39 3.20
C THR A 140 -9.25 -21.93 3.73
N LEU A 141 -8.51 -21.17 2.92
CA LEU A 141 -7.17 -20.67 3.27
C LEU A 141 -7.05 -19.16 2.98
N LEU A 142 -6.52 -18.39 3.93
CA LEU A 142 -6.17 -16.98 3.74
C LEU A 142 -4.64 -16.81 3.85
N HIS A 143 -3.97 -16.41 2.77
CA HIS A 143 -2.57 -15.99 2.79
C HIS A 143 -2.49 -14.47 2.77
N THR A 144 -1.94 -13.83 3.80
CA THR A 144 -2.00 -12.36 3.92
C THR A 144 -1.11 -11.62 2.91
N GLY A 145 0.09 -12.15 2.61
CA GLY A 145 1.19 -11.27 2.20
C GLY A 145 1.55 -10.36 3.37
N ASP A 146 2.10 -9.16 3.11
CA ASP A 146 2.18 -8.14 4.14
C ASP A 146 0.92 -7.26 4.13
N ILE A 147 0.50 -6.82 5.31
CA ILE A 147 -0.80 -6.17 5.55
C ILE A 147 -0.63 -4.88 6.34
N SER A 148 -1.54 -3.92 6.20
CA SER A 148 -1.66 -2.78 7.13
C SER A 148 -3.10 -2.63 7.58
N VAL A 149 -3.36 -2.65 8.89
CA VAL A 149 -4.68 -2.29 9.45
C VAL A 149 -4.84 -0.77 9.56
N THR A 150 -3.74 -0.03 9.63
CA THR A 150 -3.78 1.44 9.72
C THR A 150 -4.03 2.06 8.34
N ASP A 151 -5.00 2.96 8.22
CA ASP A 151 -5.13 3.83 7.04
C ASP A 151 -3.84 4.63 6.83
N GLN A 152 -3.32 4.55 5.61
CA GLN A 152 -2.18 5.31 5.12
C GLN A 152 -2.71 6.48 4.28
N ARG A 153 -1.87 7.49 4.01
CA ARG A 153 -2.33 8.66 3.22
C ARG A 153 -2.56 8.30 1.75
N THR A 154 -1.77 7.36 1.24
CA THR A 154 -1.85 6.77 -0.09
C THR A 154 -2.91 5.68 -0.19
N ILE A 155 -3.05 4.80 0.81
CA ILE A 155 -3.80 3.53 0.74
C ILE A 155 -4.68 3.31 1.98
N LYS A 156 -5.89 2.77 1.79
CA LYS A 156 -6.78 2.38 2.90
C LYS A 156 -6.31 1.06 3.54
N GLY A 157 -6.31 0.99 4.87
CA GLY A 157 -5.98 -0.22 5.62
C GLY A 157 -7.00 -1.36 5.42
N VAL A 158 -6.62 -2.56 5.86
CA VAL A 158 -7.46 -3.78 5.86
C VAL A 158 -8.80 -3.49 6.52
N ASP A 159 -9.87 -3.71 5.78
CA ASP A 159 -11.22 -3.66 6.32
C ASP A 159 -11.51 -4.93 7.12
N ILE A 160 -11.09 -4.94 8.39
CA ILE A 160 -11.23 -6.10 9.31
C ILE A 160 -12.68 -6.59 9.34
N ALA A 161 -13.67 -5.70 9.33
CA ALA A 161 -15.08 -6.10 9.35
C ALA A 161 -15.49 -6.92 8.11
N ALA A 162 -14.83 -6.71 6.97
CA ALA A 162 -15.07 -7.42 5.71
C ALA A 162 -14.22 -8.68 5.50
N LEU A 163 -13.32 -9.04 6.43
CA LEU A 163 -12.55 -10.28 6.33
C LEU A 163 -13.45 -11.51 6.46
N PRO A 164 -13.31 -12.55 5.63
CA PRO A 164 -13.96 -13.83 5.83
C PRO A 164 -13.37 -14.55 7.06
N ASN A 165 -13.99 -15.67 7.43
CA ASN A 165 -13.32 -16.67 8.27
C ASN A 165 -12.54 -17.62 7.34
N ALA A 166 -11.45 -18.22 7.82
CA ALA A 166 -10.70 -19.24 7.09
C ALA A 166 -10.41 -20.44 8.01
N ASP A 167 -10.23 -21.65 7.46
CA ASP A 167 -9.76 -22.79 8.26
C ASP A 167 -8.26 -22.71 8.52
N ILE A 168 -7.50 -22.29 7.49
CA ILE A 168 -6.06 -22.06 7.52
C ILE A 168 -5.79 -20.57 7.30
N MET A 169 -4.87 -19.98 8.05
CA MET A 169 -4.37 -18.64 7.79
C MET A 169 -2.83 -18.65 7.75
N ILE A 170 -2.25 -18.24 6.63
CA ILE A 170 -0.81 -17.97 6.50
C ILE A 170 -0.64 -16.45 6.67
N CYS A 171 0.02 -16.04 7.75
CA CYS A 171 0.12 -14.63 8.15
C CYS A 171 1.58 -14.17 8.21
N GLU A 172 1.86 -12.95 7.76
CA GLU A 172 3.10 -12.26 8.12
C GLU A 172 3.22 -12.11 9.65
N GLY A 173 4.44 -11.98 10.15
CA GLY A 173 4.72 -11.76 11.55
C GLY A 173 5.80 -10.71 11.78
N THR A 174 5.94 -9.77 10.85
CA THR A 174 7.24 -9.14 10.59
C THR A 174 7.79 -8.35 11.80
N TYR A 175 6.97 -7.58 12.51
CA TYR A 175 7.33 -6.93 13.79
C TYR A 175 6.72 -7.64 15.04
N GLY A 176 6.19 -8.86 14.93
CA GLY A 176 5.35 -9.57 15.91
C GLY A 176 5.75 -9.57 17.40
N ASN A 177 6.99 -9.16 17.73
CA ASN A 177 7.51 -8.94 19.07
C ASN A 177 7.25 -7.55 19.70
N ARG A 178 6.56 -6.63 19.02
CA ARG A 178 6.58 -5.20 19.38
C ARG A 178 5.20 -4.50 19.23
N ALA A 179 5.11 -3.18 19.49
CA ALA A 179 3.87 -2.36 19.41
C ALA A 179 4.10 -1.08 18.55
N HIS A 180 3.19 -0.56 17.70
CA HIS A 180 3.43 0.62 16.83
C HIS A 180 3.09 1.95 17.51
N THR A 181 3.94 2.97 17.36
CA THR A 181 3.60 4.35 17.75
C THR A 181 2.42 4.88 16.94
N SER A 182 1.66 5.82 17.51
CA SER A 182 0.54 6.43 16.79
C SER A 182 1.07 7.07 15.51
N ARG A 183 0.59 6.66 14.34
CA ARG A 183 1.07 7.14 13.04
C ARG A 183 1.05 8.67 12.98
N ARG A 184 -0.03 9.29 13.48
CA ARG A 184 -0.18 10.75 13.61
C ARG A 184 0.92 11.41 14.46
N GLU A 185 1.40 10.75 15.51
CA GLU A 185 2.46 11.26 16.39
C GLU A 185 3.85 11.09 15.77
N GLU A 186 4.10 10.00 15.04
CA GLU A 186 5.35 9.85 14.25
C GLU A 186 5.40 10.84 13.09
N GLU A 187 4.27 11.05 12.39
CA GLU A 187 4.14 12.10 11.37
C GLU A 187 4.37 13.50 11.93
N ARG A 188 3.85 13.79 13.13
CA ARG A 188 4.01 15.09 13.80
C ARG A 188 5.50 15.35 14.10
N LYS A 189 6.17 14.41 14.76
CA LYS A 189 7.61 14.54 15.07
C LYS A 189 8.47 14.65 13.81
N PHE A 190 8.14 13.90 12.76
CA PHE A 190 8.82 13.98 11.47
C PHE A 190 8.65 15.38 10.85
N ALA A 191 7.42 15.91 10.82
CA ALA A 191 7.15 17.26 10.33
C ALA A 191 7.86 18.34 11.16
N GLU A 192 7.96 18.16 12.48
CA GLU A 192 8.66 19.07 13.39
C GLU A 192 10.18 19.05 13.17
N ALA A 193 10.81 17.89 13.01
CA ALA A 193 12.25 17.80 12.71
C ALA A 193 12.60 18.31 11.31
N VAL A 194 11.71 18.12 10.32
CA VAL A 194 11.79 18.81 9.03
C VAL A 194 11.80 20.32 9.25
N GLN A 195 10.82 20.86 9.97
CA GLN A 195 10.71 22.31 10.17
C GLN A 195 11.85 22.90 11.02
N GLU A 196 12.33 22.19 12.03
CA GLU A 196 13.53 22.54 12.82
C GLU A 196 14.75 22.70 11.90
N THR A 197 14.96 21.75 10.99
CA THR A 197 16.08 21.75 10.04
C THR A 197 15.95 22.89 9.03
N LEU A 198 14.74 23.17 8.52
CA LEU A 198 14.50 24.30 7.61
C LEU A 198 14.64 25.66 8.32
N ALA A 199 14.24 25.76 9.60
CA ALA A 199 14.34 27.00 10.38
C ALA A 199 15.80 27.43 10.64
N ARG A 200 16.73 26.47 10.74
CA ARG A 200 18.19 26.73 10.76
C ARG A 200 18.83 26.84 9.36
N ASN A 201 18.02 27.05 8.32
CA ASN A 201 18.44 27.18 6.92
C ASN A 201 19.24 25.95 6.40
N GLY A 202 18.90 24.76 6.91
CA GLY A 202 19.49 23.48 6.51
C GLY A 202 18.69 22.73 5.46
N ARG A 203 19.30 21.70 4.89
CA ARG A 203 18.69 20.74 3.95
C ARG A 203 18.22 19.49 4.69
N VAL A 204 17.12 18.90 4.22
CA VAL A 204 16.63 17.60 4.71
C VAL A 204 16.80 16.57 3.60
N LEU A 205 17.41 15.43 3.90
CA LEU A 205 17.29 14.22 3.09
C LEU A 205 16.44 13.19 3.84
N CYS A 206 15.44 12.66 3.13
CA CYS A 206 14.60 11.55 3.53
C CYS A 206 14.92 10.35 2.64
N PRO A 207 15.85 9.46 3.03
CA PRO A 207 16.03 8.18 2.36
C PRO A 207 14.75 7.35 2.50
N ALA A 208 14.20 6.91 1.38
CA ALA A 208 12.92 6.20 1.34
C ALA A 208 12.99 4.97 0.42
N PHE A 209 12.25 3.92 0.80
CA PHE A 209 11.89 2.87 -0.15
C PHE A 209 11.07 3.49 -1.27
N ALA A 210 11.34 3.09 -2.51
CA ALA A 210 10.82 3.77 -3.68
C ALA A 210 9.29 3.67 -3.78
N VAL A 211 8.74 2.58 -3.24
CA VAL A 211 7.34 2.18 -3.23
C VAL A 211 6.78 2.25 -1.81
N GLY A 212 5.54 2.74 -1.68
CA GLY A 212 4.84 3.02 -0.42
C GLY A 212 5.46 4.23 0.31
N ARG A 213 6.65 4.02 0.86
CA ARG A 213 7.29 4.92 1.82
C ARG A 213 7.53 6.32 1.29
N ALA A 214 8.07 6.45 0.08
CA ALA A 214 8.34 7.77 -0.51
C ALA A 214 7.04 8.55 -0.81
N GLN A 215 5.99 7.86 -1.26
CA GLN A 215 4.70 8.46 -1.58
C GLN A 215 3.98 8.95 -0.31
N GLU A 216 4.04 8.18 0.79
CA GLU A 216 3.57 8.62 2.10
C GLU A 216 4.24 9.93 2.53
N ILE A 217 5.59 10.01 2.47
CA ILE A 217 6.33 11.21 2.88
C ILE A 217 5.89 12.44 2.09
N VAL A 218 5.68 12.33 0.78
CA VAL A 218 5.19 13.45 -0.04
C VAL A 218 3.80 13.93 0.43
N LEU A 219 2.90 13.02 0.77
CA LEU A 219 1.55 13.38 1.26
C LEU A 219 1.56 13.92 2.70
N ILE A 220 2.46 13.43 3.56
CA ILE A 220 2.72 14.01 4.89
C ILE A 220 3.18 15.46 4.72
N LEU A 221 4.23 15.70 3.92
CA LEU A 221 4.78 17.04 3.70
C LEU A 221 3.77 17.99 3.04
N LYS A 222 3.01 17.56 2.03
CA LYS A 222 1.91 18.36 1.44
C LYS A 222 0.87 18.75 2.50
N SER A 223 0.52 17.83 3.39
CA SER A 223 -0.47 18.06 4.45
C SER A 223 0.01 19.03 5.52
N TYR A 224 1.23 18.86 6.04
CA TYR A 224 1.78 19.76 7.08
C TYR A 224 2.16 21.13 6.51
N ARG A 225 2.57 21.22 5.23
CA ARG A 225 2.72 22.48 4.49
C ARG A 225 1.39 23.22 4.34
N ALA A 226 0.33 22.52 3.93
CA ALA A 226 -1.00 23.11 3.76
C ALA A 226 -1.60 23.61 5.10
N SER A 227 -1.22 23.02 6.23
CA SER A 227 -1.58 23.49 7.57
C SER A 227 -0.59 24.51 8.18
N GLY A 228 0.37 25.02 7.40
CA GLY A 228 1.32 26.05 7.85
C GLY A 228 2.46 25.56 8.77
N HIS A 229 2.57 24.26 9.03
CA HIS A 229 3.57 23.69 9.95
C HIS A 229 4.93 23.45 9.28
N ILE A 230 5.01 23.41 7.95
CA ILE A 230 6.26 23.25 7.19
C ILE A 230 6.41 24.37 6.16
N SER A 231 7.55 25.05 6.17
CA SER A 231 7.88 26.14 5.24
C SER A 231 7.81 25.70 3.76
N PRO A 232 7.42 26.60 2.83
CA PRO A 232 7.19 26.28 1.41
C PRO A 232 8.48 26.14 0.57
N VAL A 233 9.51 25.48 1.10
CA VAL A 233 10.77 25.21 0.40
C VAL A 233 10.60 24.20 -0.76
N PRO A 234 11.51 24.16 -1.75
CA PRO A 234 11.52 23.12 -2.77
C PRO A 234 11.57 21.70 -2.18
N ILE A 235 10.75 20.81 -2.71
CA ILE A 235 10.78 19.37 -2.45
C ILE A 235 11.22 18.67 -3.74
N TYR A 236 12.26 17.84 -3.66
CA TYR A 236 12.85 17.15 -4.80
C TYR A 236 12.70 15.64 -4.66
N LEU A 237 12.14 15.00 -5.69
CA LEU A 237 11.95 13.54 -5.77
C LEU A 237 12.99 12.96 -6.75
N ASP A 238 13.80 12.00 -6.32
CA ASP A 238 14.88 11.43 -7.15
C ASP A 238 15.01 9.90 -7.01
N GLY A 239 15.71 9.28 -7.96
CA GLY A 239 15.80 7.83 -8.12
C GLY A 239 14.50 7.26 -8.70
N MET A 240 14.12 6.07 -8.23
CA MET A 240 12.89 5.39 -8.63
C MET A 240 11.62 6.07 -8.10
N VAL A 241 11.72 6.87 -7.03
CA VAL A 241 10.60 7.60 -6.41
C VAL A 241 9.77 8.34 -7.48
N ARG A 242 10.43 8.90 -8.50
CA ARG A 242 9.80 9.61 -9.62
C ARG A 242 8.85 8.70 -10.41
N SER A 243 9.35 7.56 -10.88
CA SER A 243 8.58 6.58 -11.68
C SER A 243 7.45 5.97 -10.86
N VAL A 244 7.71 5.65 -9.59
CA VAL A 244 6.71 5.09 -8.70
C VAL A 244 5.59 6.10 -8.39
N CYS A 245 5.93 7.36 -8.13
CA CYS A 245 4.93 8.42 -7.96
C CYS A 245 4.05 8.59 -9.21
N ALA A 246 4.58 8.36 -10.42
CA ALA A 246 3.77 8.33 -11.63
C ALA A 246 2.82 7.11 -11.67
N ALA A 247 3.33 5.92 -11.33
CA ALA A 247 2.52 4.70 -11.25
C ALA A 247 1.38 4.81 -10.21
N TYR A 248 1.64 5.32 -9.00
CA TYR A 248 0.61 5.59 -7.98
C TYR A 248 -0.47 6.58 -8.47
N GLN A 249 -0.11 7.53 -9.34
CA GLN A 249 -1.08 8.49 -9.87
C GLN A 249 -1.87 7.95 -11.06
N GLY A 250 -1.27 7.11 -11.89
CA GLY A 250 -1.96 6.39 -12.97
C GLY A 250 -2.94 5.38 -12.41
N GLN A 251 -2.49 4.53 -11.49
CA GLN A 251 -3.29 3.51 -10.82
C GLN A 251 -4.16 4.07 -9.67
N SER A 252 -4.91 5.11 -10.01
CA SER A 252 -5.72 5.89 -9.07
C SER A 252 -6.91 5.13 -8.48
N HIS A 253 -7.28 3.96 -9.02
CA HIS A 253 -8.44 3.19 -8.56
C HIS A 253 -8.20 2.43 -7.24
N ASP A 254 -6.94 2.09 -6.92
CA ASP A 254 -6.55 1.43 -5.67
C ASP A 254 -6.05 2.40 -4.59
N LEU A 255 -5.93 3.69 -4.90
CA LEU A 255 -5.61 4.71 -3.90
C LEU A 255 -6.70 4.84 -2.83
N HIS A 256 -6.31 5.30 -1.65
CA HIS A 256 -7.21 5.66 -0.57
C HIS A 256 -8.38 6.53 -1.09
N PRO A 257 -9.66 6.24 -0.77
CA PRO A 257 -10.82 6.89 -1.37
C PRO A 257 -10.82 8.43 -1.37
N ASN A 258 -10.21 9.06 -0.35
CA ASN A 258 -10.03 10.52 -0.30
C ASN A 258 -9.13 11.05 -1.44
N LEU A 259 -8.07 10.32 -1.83
CA LEU A 259 -7.23 10.69 -2.97
C LEU A 259 -7.93 10.49 -4.31
N GLN A 260 -8.75 9.45 -4.44
CA GLN A 260 -9.59 9.26 -5.64
C GLN A 260 -10.52 10.45 -5.85
N ARG A 261 -11.16 10.93 -4.77
CA ARG A 261 -12.00 12.14 -4.77
C ARG A 261 -11.17 13.41 -5.05
N TYR A 262 -9.98 13.52 -4.48
CA TYR A 262 -9.07 14.63 -4.76
C TYR A 262 -8.68 14.72 -6.24
N LEU A 263 -8.28 13.61 -6.87
CA LEU A 263 -7.93 13.57 -8.28
C LEU A 263 -9.11 13.96 -9.18
N LYS A 264 -10.30 13.42 -8.90
CA LYS A 264 -11.54 13.73 -9.65
C LYS A 264 -11.94 15.22 -9.54
N ASN A 265 -11.81 15.81 -8.35
CA ASN A 265 -12.31 17.16 -8.08
C ASN A 265 -11.27 18.26 -8.33
N ALA A 266 -10.03 18.10 -7.84
CA ALA A 266 -9.02 19.16 -7.84
C ALA A 266 -8.17 19.20 -9.12
N ARG A 267 -8.12 18.09 -9.89
CA ARG A 267 -7.32 17.93 -11.13
C ARG A 267 -5.83 18.31 -11.00
N ARG A 268 -5.28 18.30 -9.77
CA ARG A 268 -3.85 18.55 -9.49
C ARG A 268 -3.09 17.23 -9.32
N PRO A 269 -1.79 17.19 -9.68
CA PRO A 269 -0.93 16.05 -9.36
C PRO A 269 -0.89 15.75 -7.86
N LEU A 270 -0.86 14.46 -7.51
CA LEU A 270 -0.69 14.02 -6.14
C LEU A 270 0.73 14.29 -5.65
N PHE A 271 1.73 13.90 -6.44
CA PHE A 271 3.13 13.83 -5.97
C PHE A 271 4.02 14.92 -6.57
N VAL A 272 4.11 15.02 -7.91
CA VAL A 272 4.92 16.03 -8.60
C VAL A 272 4.04 17.23 -8.93
N ASP A 273 3.97 18.19 -8.00
CA ASP A 273 3.14 19.39 -8.08
C ASP A 273 4.03 20.65 -8.06
N PRO A 274 4.43 21.18 -9.23
CA PRO A 274 5.24 22.39 -9.33
C PRO A 274 4.57 23.61 -8.68
N GLY A 275 3.23 23.66 -8.65
CA GLY A 275 2.44 24.70 -7.99
C GLY A 275 2.48 24.64 -6.45
N LEU A 276 3.11 23.61 -5.88
CA LEU A 276 3.46 23.50 -4.46
C LEU A 276 4.98 23.36 -4.24
N HIS A 277 5.78 23.68 -5.28
CA HIS A 277 7.24 23.52 -5.35
C HIS A 277 7.72 22.08 -5.12
N ILE A 278 7.07 21.09 -5.75
CA ILE A 278 7.48 19.68 -5.71
C ILE A 278 7.88 19.20 -7.11
N PHE A 279 9.13 18.78 -7.25
CA PHE A 279 9.79 18.53 -8.54
C PHE A 279 10.37 17.12 -8.64
N ALA A 280 10.27 16.50 -9.81
CA ALA A 280 10.99 15.27 -10.13
C ALA A 280 12.36 15.61 -10.74
N VAL A 281 13.44 15.26 -10.05
CA VAL A 281 14.82 15.57 -10.45
C VAL A 281 15.19 14.84 -11.74
N ARG A 282 15.82 15.53 -12.69
CA ARG A 282 16.42 14.94 -13.90
C ARG A 282 17.88 14.56 -13.65
N SER A 283 18.40 13.59 -14.40
CA SER A 283 19.74 13.04 -14.17
C SER A 283 20.87 14.07 -14.25
N HIS A 284 20.71 15.14 -15.05
CA HIS A 284 21.69 16.24 -15.14
C HIS A 284 21.56 17.27 -13.99
N GLU A 285 20.34 17.48 -13.45
CA GLU A 285 20.07 18.40 -12.33
C GLU A 285 20.66 17.88 -11.00
N ARG A 286 20.90 16.56 -10.89
CA ARG A 286 21.40 15.91 -9.67
C ARG A 286 22.73 16.49 -9.17
N ALA A 287 23.68 16.78 -10.05
CA ALA A 287 25.00 17.28 -9.66
C ALA A 287 24.93 18.69 -9.03
N GLU A 288 24.09 19.55 -9.60
CA GLU A 288 23.78 20.87 -9.04
C GLU A 288 23.09 20.72 -7.68
N LEU A 289 22.03 19.90 -7.60
CA LEU A 289 21.28 19.69 -6.36
C LEU A 289 22.11 19.04 -5.23
N ILE A 290 23.14 18.26 -5.54
CA ILE A 290 24.10 17.78 -4.54
C ILE A 290 24.89 18.94 -3.93
N THR A 291 25.45 19.84 -4.75
CA THR A 291 26.33 20.94 -4.29
C THR A 291 25.58 22.16 -3.72
N ARG A 292 24.29 22.31 -4.04
CA ARG A 292 23.40 23.39 -3.59
C ARG A 292 23.36 23.56 -2.05
N LYS A 293 23.23 24.78 -1.53
CA LYS A 293 23.32 25.06 -0.08
C LYS A 293 22.04 25.60 0.56
N GLU A 294 21.09 26.04 -0.26
CA GLU A 294 19.80 26.58 0.15
C GLU A 294 18.89 25.49 0.75
N PRO A 295 17.97 25.86 1.68
CA PRO A 295 17.10 24.90 2.34
C PRO A 295 16.13 24.24 1.34
N ALA A 296 16.13 22.92 1.33
CA ALA A 296 15.29 22.07 0.48
C ALA A 296 15.07 20.72 1.15
N ILE A 297 13.99 20.03 0.76
CA ILE A 297 13.73 18.64 1.16
C ILE A 297 14.00 17.73 -0.04
N ILE A 298 14.74 16.65 0.15
CA ILE A 298 15.06 15.66 -0.88
C ILE A 298 14.50 14.31 -0.43
N ILE A 299 13.71 13.66 -1.27
CA ILE A 299 13.18 12.31 -1.06
C ILE A 299 13.76 11.42 -2.14
N SER A 300 14.54 10.42 -1.75
CA SER A 300 15.36 9.65 -2.69
C SER A 300 15.52 8.19 -2.28
N SER A 301 15.59 7.31 -3.27
CA SER A 301 15.85 5.87 -3.11
C SER A 301 17.35 5.55 -3.22
N SER A 302 17.90 4.58 -2.50
CA SER A 302 17.26 3.60 -1.60
C SER A 302 16.98 4.11 -0.17
N GLY A 303 16.09 3.41 0.55
CA GLY A 303 15.69 3.74 1.93
C GLY A 303 16.72 3.43 3.01
N MET A 304 17.73 2.62 2.70
CA MET A 304 18.79 2.17 3.62
C MET A 304 20.16 2.78 3.31
N LEU A 305 20.25 3.68 2.33
CA LEU A 305 21.49 4.29 1.82
C LEU A 305 22.52 3.28 1.25
N SER A 306 22.11 2.03 0.98
CA SER A 306 22.96 0.98 0.40
C SER A 306 23.31 1.22 -1.07
N GLY A 307 22.46 1.95 -1.80
CA GLY A 307 22.63 2.23 -3.24
C GLY A 307 21.60 3.20 -3.82
N GLY A 308 21.72 3.50 -5.11
CA GLY A 308 20.86 4.45 -5.83
C GLY A 308 21.34 5.91 -5.71
N ALA A 309 20.39 6.84 -5.67
CA ALA A 309 20.69 8.28 -5.63
C ALA A 309 20.79 8.84 -4.20
N SER A 310 20.10 8.24 -3.23
CA SER A 310 20.14 8.69 -1.82
C SER A 310 21.54 8.72 -1.19
N PRO A 311 22.50 7.81 -1.49
CA PRO A 311 23.83 7.86 -0.88
C PRO A 311 24.65 9.07 -1.38
N LEU A 312 24.42 9.51 -2.63
CA LEU A 312 25.10 10.64 -3.24
C LEU A 312 24.74 11.96 -2.54
N TYR A 313 23.46 12.15 -2.22
CA TYR A 313 23.02 13.25 -1.36
C TYR A 313 23.48 13.05 0.09
N GLY A 314 23.38 11.81 0.60
CA GLY A 314 23.68 11.46 1.99
C GLY A 314 25.12 11.76 2.40
N ALA A 315 26.09 11.46 1.53
CA ALA A 315 27.50 11.74 1.81
C ALA A 315 27.79 13.25 1.95
N THR A 316 27.17 14.10 1.13
CA THR A 316 27.31 15.56 1.27
C THR A 316 26.58 16.07 2.52
N ILE A 317 25.34 15.63 2.74
CA ILE A 317 24.49 16.09 3.84
C ILE A 317 25.02 15.65 5.22
N ALA A 318 25.59 14.45 5.34
CA ALA A 318 26.16 13.94 6.59
C ALA A 318 27.23 14.87 7.20
N THR A 319 27.99 15.57 6.35
CA THR A 319 29.09 16.47 6.76
C THR A 319 28.64 17.86 7.24
N ARG A 320 27.34 18.15 7.25
CA ARG A 320 26.80 19.50 7.44
C ARG A 320 25.89 19.59 8.66
N GLU A 321 26.38 20.20 9.74
CA GLU A 321 25.70 20.33 11.04
C GLU A 321 24.28 20.92 10.94
N GLN A 322 24.05 21.87 10.04
CA GLN A 322 22.73 22.47 9.84
C GLN A 322 21.73 21.55 9.12
N ASP A 323 22.18 20.52 8.39
CA ASP A 323 21.30 19.65 7.62
C ASP A 323 20.72 18.50 8.50
N ALA A 324 19.92 17.61 7.91
CA ALA A 324 19.44 16.40 8.59
C ALA A 324 19.20 15.19 7.66
N LEU A 325 19.40 14.00 8.21
CA LEU A 325 19.07 12.69 7.63
C LEU A 325 17.89 12.08 8.41
N LEU A 326 16.70 12.09 7.82
CA LEU A 326 15.47 11.62 8.46
C LEU A 326 15.06 10.26 7.87
N LEU A 327 15.41 9.19 8.57
CA LEU A 327 15.15 7.81 8.16
C LEU A 327 13.71 7.43 8.53
N THR A 328 12.97 6.81 7.61
CA THR A 328 11.52 6.60 7.75
C THR A 328 11.08 5.14 7.63
N GLY A 329 12.03 4.22 7.42
CA GLY A 329 11.75 2.80 7.19
C GLY A 329 12.77 1.82 7.74
N TYR A 330 12.91 0.64 7.11
CA TYR A 330 13.84 -0.39 7.59
C TYR A 330 15.25 0.15 7.54
N GLN A 331 16.07 -0.31 8.47
CA GLN A 331 17.50 -0.17 8.41
C GLN A 331 18.01 -1.53 8.88
N ASP A 332 18.41 -2.39 7.95
CA ASP A 332 19.04 -3.67 8.31
C ASP A 332 20.35 -3.38 9.05
N GLU A 333 20.76 -4.27 9.96
CA GLU A 333 21.90 -4.04 10.85
C GLU A 333 23.24 -3.89 10.13
N GLU A 334 23.35 -4.36 8.89
CA GLU A 334 24.53 -4.19 8.03
C GLU A 334 24.46 -2.90 7.16
N SER A 335 23.32 -2.21 7.12
CA SER A 335 23.09 -1.08 6.20
C SER A 335 23.77 0.24 6.61
N PRO A 336 24.17 1.10 5.65
CA PRO A 336 24.74 2.42 5.95
C PRO A 336 23.82 3.32 6.79
N GLY A 337 22.49 3.22 6.63
CA GLY A 337 21.54 3.95 7.49
C GLY A 337 21.46 3.41 8.93
N ALA A 338 21.67 2.11 9.16
CA ALA A 338 21.86 1.58 10.51
C ALA A 338 23.25 1.93 11.09
N ALA A 339 24.28 2.04 10.26
CA ALA A 339 25.59 2.55 10.68
C ALA A 339 25.49 4.02 11.13
N LEU A 340 24.79 4.87 10.37
CA LEU A 340 24.49 6.26 10.74
C LEU A 340 23.77 6.39 12.09
N LEU A 341 22.75 5.57 12.35
CA LEU A 341 22.02 5.56 13.64
C LEU A 341 22.86 5.10 14.84
N ARG A 342 24.00 4.43 14.60
CA ARG A 342 24.95 3.96 15.62
C ARG A 342 26.28 4.73 15.59
N ALA A 343 26.39 5.77 14.76
CA ALA A 343 27.62 6.52 14.55
C ALA A 343 28.03 7.27 15.84
N ARG A 344 29.33 7.24 16.16
CA ARG A 344 29.89 8.00 17.29
C ARG A 344 30.45 9.32 16.74
N PRO A 345 30.24 10.46 17.43
CA PRO A 345 30.77 11.74 16.99
C PRO A 345 32.28 11.69 16.68
N GLY A 346 32.68 12.27 15.55
CA GLY A 346 34.08 12.36 15.12
C GLY A 346 34.66 11.08 14.48
N LEU A 347 33.96 9.95 14.45
CA LEU A 347 34.41 8.77 13.70
C LEU A 347 34.00 8.84 12.22
N PRO A 348 34.86 8.36 11.29
CA PRO A 348 34.48 8.18 9.90
C PRO A 348 33.51 6.99 9.75
N LEU A 349 32.57 7.13 8.82
CA LEU A 349 31.64 6.08 8.38
C LEU A 349 31.52 6.11 6.85
N GLN A 350 31.04 5.03 6.26
CA GLN A 350 30.97 4.90 4.80
C GLN A 350 29.54 5.13 4.29
N ILE A 351 29.38 6.02 3.31
CA ILE A 351 28.13 6.23 2.55
C ILE A 351 28.45 6.08 1.06
N GLY A 352 28.03 4.98 0.47
CA GLY A 352 28.43 4.60 -0.88
C GLY A 352 29.95 4.51 -1.01
N SER A 353 30.54 5.20 -2.00
CA SER A 353 31.99 5.27 -2.20
C SER A 353 32.72 6.29 -1.33
N GLN A 354 32.04 7.09 -0.51
CA GLN A 354 32.64 8.17 0.28
C GLN A 354 32.71 7.84 1.76
N SER A 355 33.88 8.09 2.35
CA SER A 355 34.08 8.07 3.80
C SER A 355 33.84 9.47 4.36
N VAL A 356 32.94 9.59 5.33
CA VAL A 356 32.45 10.87 5.87
C VAL A 356 32.45 10.85 7.39
N VAL A 357 32.75 11.99 8.01
CA VAL A 357 32.54 12.18 9.46
C VAL A 357 31.15 12.79 9.65
N LEU A 358 30.34 12.20 10.53
CA LEU A 358 28.99 12.69 10.79
C LEU A 358 29.02 13.98 11.60
N ALA A 359 28.38 15.01 11.06
CA ALA A 359 28.09 16.27 11.73
C ALA A 359 26.59 16.61 11.73
N CYS A 360 25.80 16.16 10.75
CA CYS A 360 24.37 16.47 10.67
C CYS A 360 23.53 15.68 11.70
N LYS A 361 22.32 16.17 11.94
CA LYS A 361 21.31 15.46 12.76
C LYS A 361 20.81 14.22 12.03
N VAL A 362 20.73 13.07 12.72
CA VAL A 362 20.18 11.81 12.20
C VAL A 362 19.08 11.32 13.12
N GLU A 363 17.88 11.08 12.59
CA GLU A 363 16.73 10.57 13.36
C GLU A 363 15.97 9.49 12.57
N LYS A 364 15.23 8.64 13.30
CA LYS A 364 14.37 7.59 12.70
C LYS A 364 12.92 7.70 13.17
N TYR A 365 12.00 7.57 12.22
CA TYR A 365 10.55 7.58 12.42
C TYR A 365 9.90 6.27 11.98
N ASN A 366 8.92 5.81 12.73
CA ASN A 366 8.28 4.50 12.52
C ASN A 366 6.96 4.67 11.76
N LEU A 367 7.05 4.98 10.45
CA LEU A 367 5.90 5.31 9.61
C LEU A 367 5.31 4.12 8.82
N SER A 368 5.82 2.90 9.05
CA SER A 368 5.53 1.65 8.29
C SER A 368 4.09 1.38 7.88
N GLY A 369 3.95 0.60 6.79
CA GLY A 369 2.72 -0.01 6.31
C GLY A 369 2.60 -1.52 6.61
N HIS A 370 3.35 -2.07 7.57
CA HIS A 370 3.06 -3.42 8.10
C HIS A 370 2.08 -3.36 9.26
N ALA A 371 1.48 -4.52 9.55
CA ALA A 371 0.61 -4.71 10.67
C ALA A 371 1.44 -4.84 11.96
N ASP A 372 0.96 -4.15 12.97
CA ASP A 372 1.48 -4.19 14.33
C ASP A 372 1.07 -5.50 15.05
N SER A 373 1.82 -6.04 16.03
CA SER A 373 1.45 -7.31 16.70
C SER A 373 0.03 -7.34 17.31
N GLU A 374 -0.56 -6.19 17.66
CA GLU A 374 -1.95 -6.06 18.11
C GLU A 374 -2.91 -6.02 16.92
N GLN A 375 -2.54 -5.37 15.82
CA GLN A 375 -3.26 -5.38 14.55
C GLN A 375 -3.29 -6.76 13.88
N ILE A 376 -2.17 -7.49 13.86
CA ILE A 376 -2.09 -8.90 13.47
C ILE A 376 -3.02 -9.72 14.38
N SER A 377 -3.01 -9.48 15.70
CA SER A 377 -3.93 -10.15 16.63
C SER A 377 -5.40 -9.86 16.30
N GLN A 378 -5.75 -8.63 15.95
CA GLN A 378 -7.12 -8.26 15.54
C GLN A 378 -7.54 -8.93 14.23
N VAL A 379 -6.63 -9.04 13.25
CA VAL A 379 -6.88 -9.75 11.98
C VAL A 379 -7.06 -11.25 12.24
N VAL A 380 -6.14 -11.90 12.96
CA VAL A 380 -6.24 -13.32 13.31
C VAL A 380 -7.52 -13.62 14.10
N MET A 381 -7.83 -12.85 15.14
CA MET A 381 -9.05 -13.04 15.94
C MET A 381 -10.35 -12.81 15.15
N LYS A 382 -10.30 -12.00 14.09
CA LYS A 382 -11.44 -11.80 13.18
C LYS A 382 -11.56 -12.93 12.15
N VAL A 383 -10.46 -13.44 11.61
CA VAL A 383 -10.45 -14.57 10.67
C VAL A 383 -10.78 -15.88 11.40
N ALA A 384 -10.48 -15.94 12.70
CA ALA A 384 -10.71 -17.08 13.59
C ALA A 384 -10.22 -18.43 13.02
N PRO A 385 -8.96 -18.51 12.55
CA PRO A 385 -8.44 -19.71 11.90
C PRO A 385 -8.36 -20.90 12.86
N ARG A 386 -8.64 -22.10 12.34
CA ARG A 386 -8.39 -23.36 13.07
C ARG A 386 -6.89 -23.63 13.18
N HIS A 387 -6.13 -23.23 12.15
CA HIS A 387 -4.68 -23.35 12.10
C HIS A 387 -4.06 -22.06 11.54
N LEU A 388 -3.26 -21.38 12.38
CA LEU A 388 -2.44 -20.24 12.00
C LEU A 388 -1.02 -20.71 11.65
N VAL A 389 -0.49 -20.26 10.51
CA VAL A 389 0.89 -20.46 10.09
C VAL A 389 1.55 -19.09 10.05
N LEU A 390 2.61 -18.89 10.83
CA LEU A 390 3.33 -17.62 10.92
C LEU A 390 4.58 -17.67 10.05
N VAL A 391 4.67 -16.77 9.07
CA VAL A 391 5.78 -16.60 8.13
C VAL A 391 6.24 -15.13 8.15
N HIS A 392 7.26 -14.80 7.35
CA HIS A 392 7.78 -13.44 7.13
C HIS A 392 7.99 -12.64 8.45
N GLY A 393 9.13 -12.85 9.09
CA GLY A 393 9.51 -12.14 10.32
C GLY A 393 10.75 -12.74 10.99
N SER A 394 11.34 -12.02 11.94
CA SER A 394 12.49 -12.54 12.71
C SER A 394 12.05 -13.66 13.67
N PRO A 395 12.93 -14.61 14.05
CA PRO A 395 12.56 -15.71 14.94
C PRO A 395 11.89 -15.26 16.24
N GLU A 396 12.34 -14.14 16.81
CA GLU A 396 11.80 -13.53 18.03
C GLU A 396 10.41 -12.93 17.79
N ALA A 397 10.18 -12.36 16.61
CA ALA A 397 8.89 -11.79 16.21
C ALA A 397 7.82 -12.88 16.00
N LEU A 398 8.19 -13.97 15.30
CA LEU A 398 7.32 -15.12 15.08
C LEU A 398 7.04 -15.88 16.38
N ALA A 399 8.06 -16.05 17.24
CA ALA A 399 7.89 -16.66 18.57
C ALA A 399 6.95 -15.84 19.47
N SER A 400 7.06 -14.51 19.47
CA SER A 400 6.19 -13.63 20.25
C SER A 400 4.74 -13.64 19.76
N LEU A 401 4.49 -13.72 18.45
CA LEU A 401 3.14 -13.93 17.93
C LEU A 401 2.60 -15.32 18.30
N LYS A 402 3.41 -16.39 18.20
CA LYS A 402 2.99 -17.74 18.63
C LYS A 402 2.58 -17.80 20.10
N GLN A 403 3.19 -16.99 20.98
CA GLN A 403 2.81 -16.89 22.39
C GLN A 403 1.49 -16.14 22.65
N ARG A 404 0.98 -15.34 21.70
CA ARG A 404 -0.29 -14.60 21.83
C ARG A 404 -1.54 -15.47 21.63
N PHE A 405 -1.44 -16.59 20.90
CA PHE A 405 -2.60 -17.42 20.54
C PHE A 405 -2.47 -18.82 21.16
N VAL A 406 -3.13 -19.03 22.31
CA VAL A 406 -3.09 -20.32 23.04
C VAL A 406 -4.21 -21.28 22.63
N ASP A 407 -5.37 -20.77 22.20
CA ASP A 407 -6.54 -21.57 21.81
C ASP A 407 -6.58 -21.93 20.31
N ILE A 408 -5.58 -21.49 19.55
CA ILE A 408 -5.43 -21.74 18.10
C ILE A 408 -4.18 -22.59 17.90
N ARG A 409 -4.21 -23.58 16.98
CA ARG A 409 -2.97 -24.26 16.57
C ARG A 409 -2.11 -23.27 15.79
N VAL A 410 -0.92 -22.97 16.30
CA VAL A 410 0.06 -22.10 15.60
C VAL A 410 1.31 -22.88 15.23
N ASP A 411 1.61 -22.98 13.94
CA ASP A 411 2.89 -23.49 13.45
C ASP A 411 3.78 -22.35 12.89
N VAL A 412 5.09 -22.47 13.11
CA VAL A 412 6.13 -21.54 12.66
C VAL A 412 7.13 -22.40 11.87
N PRO A 413 6.91 -22.59 10.55
CA PRO A 413 7.73 -23.50 9.75
C PRO A 413 9.12 -22.92 9.48
N VAL A 414 10.11 -23.81 9.36
CA VAL A 414 11.41 -23.50 8.74
C VAL A 414 11.38 -23.85 7.25
N VAL A 415 12.31 -23.31 6.45
CA VAL A 415 12.45 -23.65 5.03
C VAL A 415 12.55 -25.17 4.85
N GLY A 416 11.82 -25.73 3.87
CA GLY A 416 11.68 -27.18 3.66
C GLY A 416 10.58 -27.87 4.46
N SER A 417 9.92 -27.21 5.42
CA SER A 417 8.83 -27.82 6.21
C SER A 417 7.57 -28.04 5.37
N LYS A 418 7.13 -29.30 5.19
CA LYS A 418 5.84 -29.65 4.58
C LYS A 418 4.76 -29.81 5.67
N LEU A 419 3.81 -28.88 5.77
CA LEU A 419 2.70 -28.92 6.74
C LEU A 419 1.48 -29.65 6.14
N ASN A 420 0.86 -30.53 6.93
CA ASN A 420 -0.32 -31.29 6.53
C ASN A 420 -1.55 -30.85 7.35
N PHE A 421 -2.68 -30.68 6.68
CA PHE A 421 -3.93 -30.15 7.24
C PHE A 421 -5.07 -31.17 7.07
N GLN A 422 -6.08 -31.14 7.95
CA GLN A 422 -7.24 -32.04 7.84
C GLN A 422 -8.38 -31.35 7.10
N ALA A 423 -8.95 -32.01 6.09
CA ALA A 423 -10.05 -31.48 5.29
C ALA A 423 -11.31 -31.22 6.13
N VAL A 424 -11.81 -29.99 6.07
CA VAL A 424 -13.00 -29.51 6.77
C VAL A 424 -14.20 -29.64 5.84
N ARG A 425 -14.87 -30.80 5.88
CA ARG A 425 -16.06 -31.10 5.06
C ARG A 425 -17.33 -30.37 5.55
N HIS A 426 -17.34 -29.05 5.39
CA HIS A 426 -18.54 -28.22 5.43
C HIS A 426 -18.81 -27.62 4.05
N ARG A 427 -20.07 -27.27 3.79
CA ARG A 427 -20.49 -26.69 2.51
C ARG A 427 -20.00 -25.24 2.42
N VAL A 428 -18.77 -25.04 1.96
CA VAL A 428 -18.24 -23.70 1.64
C VAL A 428 -19.22 -23.04 0.68
N LEU A 429 -19.80 -21.91 1.10
CA LEU A 429 -20.60 -21.07 0.21
C LEU A 429 -19.65 -20.31 -0.70
N VAL A 430 -19.14 -21.03 -1.71
CA VAL A 430 -18.58 -20.44 -2.92
C VAL A 430 -19.61 -19.44 -3.44
N PRO A 431 -19.27 -18.13 -3.55
CA PRO A 431 -20.14 -17.19 -4.23
C PRO A 431 -20.38 -17.74 -5.63
N SER A 432 -21.64 -17.87 -6.05
CA SER A 432 -21.95 -18.23 -7.42
C SER A 432 -21.20 -17.26 -8.33
N MET A 433 -20.34 -17.81 -9.21
CA MET A 433 -19.82 -17.03 -10.34
C MET A 433 -21.02 -16.35 -10.99
N PRO A 434 -20.98 -15.03 -11.28
CA PRO A 434 -22.07 -14.40 -12.03
C PRO A 434 -22.26 -15.21 -13.32
N ASP A 435 -23.52 -15.50 -13.68
CA ASP A 435 -23.81 -16.38 -14.81
C ASP A 435 -23.01 -15.94 -16.02
N VAL A 436 -22.06 -16.79 -16.42
CA VAL A 436 -21.29 -16.58 -17.64
C VAL A 436 -22.20 -17.02 -18.78
N GLU A 437 -23.19 -16.17 -19.09
CA GLU A 437 -23.45 -15.85 -20.49
C GLU A 437 -22.09 -15.73 -21.16
N ALA A 438 -21.83 -16.57 -22.16
CA ALA A 438 -20.52 -16.68 -22.73
C ALA A 438 -20.11 -15.34 -23.35
N GLN A 439 -19.34 -14.55 -22.59
CA GLN A 439 -18.68 -13.35 -23.09
C GLN A 439 -17.52 -13.78 -23.99
N THR A 440 -17.93 -14.29 -25.16
CA THR A 440 -17.17 -14.37 -26.40
C THR A 440 -16.86 -12.98 -26.99
N GLY A 441 -17.05 -11.92 -26.19
CA GLY A 441 -16.09 -10.83 -26.10
C GLY A 441 -14.73 -11.30 -25.58
N LEU A 442 -14.13 -12.28 -26.28
CA LEU A 442 -12.71 -12.59 -26.17
C LEU A 442 -11.94 -11.28 -26.41
N PHE A 443 -11.25 -10.78 -25.38
CA PHE A 443 -10.19 -9.81 -25.61
C PHE A 443 -9.06 -10.55 -26.34
N ASP A 444 -9.11 -10.39 -27.66
CA ASP A 444 -8.29 -11.07 -28.66
C ASP A 444 -6.83 -10.59 -28.58
N ALA A 445 -6.14 -11.09 -27.56
CA ALA A 445 -4.73 -10.91 -27.29
C ALA A 445 -3.88 -12.11 -27.78
N SER A 446 -4.47 -12.98 -28.59
CA SER A 446 -3.68 -13.66 -29.62
C SER A 446 -3.19 -12.59 -30.60
N PRO A 447 -1.92 -12.57 -31.02
CA PRO A 447 -1.57 -11.82 -32.22
C PRO A 447 -2.39 -12.40 -33.37
N ARG A 448 -3.14 -11.54 -34.10
CA ARG A 448 -3.93 -11.95 -35.27
C ARG A 448 -3.03 -12.33 -36.44
N LEU A 449 -2.44 -13.52 -36.34
CA LEU A 449 -2.09 -14.30 -37.51
C LEU A 449 -3.37 -14.49 -38.32
N ALA A 450 -3.37 -14.04 -39.57
CA ALA A 450 -4.46 -14.32 -40.50
C ALA A 450 -4.62 -15.84 -40.65
N PRO A 451 -5.83 -16.35 -40.97
CA PRO A 451 -5.97 -17.75 -41.37
C PRO A 451 -5.16 -17.97 -42.65
N ILE A 452 -4.05 -18.69 -42.53
CA ILE A 452 -3.26 -19.18 -43.66
C ILE A 452 -3.90 -20.49 -44.13
N ASP A 453 -4.07 -20.65 -45.44
CA ASP A 453 -4.64 -21.86 -46.04
C ASP A 453 -3.83 -23.12 -45.70
N ILE A 454 -4.55 -24.21 -45.40
CA ILE A 454 -3.98 -25.44 -44.83
C ILE A 454 -3.56 -26.42 -45.95
N ASP A 455 -2.84 -25.93 -46.97
CA ASP A 455 -2.45 -26.73 -48.15
C ASP A 455 -0.96 -26.62 -48.57
N GLU A 456 -0.18 -25.66 -48.06
CA GLU A 456 1.27 -25.62 -48.32
C GLU A 456 2.08 -26.30 -47.20
N GLN A 457 2.82 -27.35 -47.56
CA GLN A 457 3.78 -27.97 -46.65
C GLN A 457 5.00 -27.06 -46.45
N PRO A 458 5.50 -26.89 -45.20
CA PRO A 458 6.59 -25.97 -44.91
C PRO A 458 7.87 -26.40 -45.64
N GLN A 459 8.36 -25.54 -46.54
CA GLN A 459 9.56 -25.78 -47.33
C GLN A 459 10.76 -26.10 -46.42
N ILE A 460 11.46 -27.21 -46.70
CA ILE A 460 12.63 -27.62 -45.92
C ILE A 460 13.86 -26.88 -46.47
N PRO A 461 14.60 -26.10 -45.67
CA PRO A 461 15.78 -25.40 -46.15
C PRO A 461 16.91 -26.34 -46.56
N SER A 462 17.73 -25.91 -47.51
CA SER A 462 19.03 -26.54 -47.75
C SER A 462 20.06 -26.10 -46.69
N ILE A 463 21.10 -26.91 -46.47
CA ILE A 463 22.20 -26.53 -45.58
C ILE A 463 22.97 -25.29 -46.09
N GLU A 464 23.02 -25.10 -47.41
CA GLU A 464 23.60 -23.92 -48.06
C GLU A 464 22.76 -22.67 -47.77
N SER A 465 21.43 -22.75 -47.90
CA SER A 465 20.49 -21.67 -47.56
C SER A 465 20.65 -21.20 -46.11
N LEU A 466 20.74 -22.14 -45.15
CA LEU A 466 20.97 -21.81 -43.74
C LEU A 466 22.36 -21.19 -43.52
N TRP A 467 23.37 -21.60 -44.29
CA TRP A 467 24.72 -21.03 -44.22
C TRP A 467 24.79 -19.60 -44.77
N ILE A 468 24.22 -19.32 -45.95
CA ILE A 468 24.09 -17.96 -46.53
C ILE A 468 23.46 -17.02 -45.50
N LEU A 469 22.34 -17.46 -44.93
CA LEU A 469 21.54 -16.71 -43.97
C LEU A 469 22.28 -16.46 -42.64
N ALA A 470 22.93 -17.49 -42.09
CA ALA A 470 23.80 -17.35 -40.90
C ALA A 470 25.01 -16.43 -41.17
N LYS A 471 25.58 -16.47 -42.39
CA LYS A 471 26.67 -15.57 -42.81
C LYS A 471 26.22 -14.12 -42.94
N LYS A 472 25.02 -13.85 -43.46
CA LYS A 472 24.53 -12.46 -43.62
C LYS A 472 24.10 -11.84 -42.29
N LEU A 473 23.41 -12.60 -41.44
CA LEU A 473 22.87 -12.10 -40.16
C LEU A 473 23.87 -12.17 -38.97
N GLY A 474 25.00 -12.88 -39.11
CA GLY A 474 25.94 -13.06 -38.00
C GLY A 474 27.18 -13.88 -38.39
N PRO A 475 28.06 -13.36 -39.27
CA PRO A 475 29.12 -14.14 -39.93
C PRO A 475 30.19 -14.74 -39.02
N LEU A 476 30.28 -14.25 -37.78
CA LEU A 476 31.26 -14.68 -36.77
C LEU A 476 30.61 -15.34 -35.55
N ARG A 477 29.28 -15.24 -35.37
CA ARG A 477 28.60 -15.74 -34.17
C ARG A 477 28.24 -17.22 -34.31
N PRO A 478 28.25 -18.02 -33.22
CA PRO A 478 27.64 -19.34 -33.23
C PRO A 478 26.11 -19.23 -33.25
N TRP A 479 25.45 -20.15 -33.94
CA TRP A 479 24.00 -20.24 -34.06
C TRP A 479 23.48 -21.57 -33.49
N THR A 480 22.31 -21.57 -32.86
CA THR A 480 21.58 -22.80 -32.52
C THR A 480 20.62 -23.21 -33.65
N ILE A 481 20.21 -24.48 -33.65
CA ILE A 481 19.15 -24.99 -34.55
C ILE A 481 17.86 -24.16 -34.47
N VAL A 482 17.52 -23.67 -33.27
CA VAL A 482 16.30 -22.89 -33.05
C VAL A 482 16.42 -21.52 -33.72
N GLU A 483 17.56 -20.83 -33.53
CA GLU A 483 17.81 -19.54 -34.20
C GLU A 483 17.91 -19.66 -35.73
N LEU A 484 18.52 -20.73 -36.25
CA LEU A 484 18.58 -20.98 -37.70
C LEU A 484 17.17 -21.22 -38.28
N GLY A 485 16.32 -21.94 -37.54
CA GLY A 485 14.91 -22.12 -37.90
C GLY A 485 14.10 -20.83 -37.81
N GLN A 486 14.27 -20.06 -36.74
CA GLN A 486 13.62 -18.76 -36.56
C GLN A 486 14.01 -17.76 -37.64
N ALA A 487 15.29 -17.71 -38.02
CA ALA A 487 15.77 -16.77 -39.01
C ALA A 487 15.43 -17.21 -40.46
N TYR A 488 15.30 -18.50 -40.75
CA TYR A 488 14.84 -18.99 -42.07
C TYR A 488 13.32 -18.88 -42.25
N TYR A 489 12.53 -19.29 -41.25
CA TYR A 489 11.06 -19.29 -41.35
C TYR A 489 10.41 -17.97 -40.87
N GLY A 490 11.17 -17.06 -40.25
CA GLY A 490 10.64 -15.81 -39.69
C GLY A 490 9.46 -16.04 -38.74
N ASP A 491 8.42 -15.22 -38.88
CA ASP A 491 7.18 -15.32 -38.10
C ASP A 491 6.36 -16.60 -38.37
N ALA A 492 6.71 -17.39 -39.40
CA ALA A 492 6.15 -18.73 -39.60
C ALA A 492 6.83 -19.82 -38.76
N TYR A 493 7.94 -19.52 -38.06
CA TYR A 493 8.63 -20.52 -37.24
C TYR A 493 7.75 -21.06 -36.10
N ARG A 494 7.58 -22.37 -36.04
CA ARG A 494 6.92 -23.07 -34.92
C ARG A 494 7.85 -24.15 -34.38
N PRO A 495 7.77 -24.50 -33.08
CA PRO A 495 8.58 -25.60 -32.51
C PRO A 495 8.41 -26.95 -33.24
N THR A 496 7.27 -27.17 -33.91
CA THR A 496 6.99 -28.32 -34.77
C THR A 496 7.82 -28.37 -36.05
N LEU A 497 8.42 -27.26 -36.49
CA LEU A 497 9.35 -27.20 -37.63
C LEU A 497 10.80 -27.50 -37.24
N ARG A 498 11.12 -27.44 -35.93
CA ARG A 498 12.47 -27.74 -35.42
C ARG A 498 13.03 -29.10 -35.89
N PRO A 499 12.26 -30.21 -35.92
CA PRO A 499 12.76 -31.49 -36.42
C PRO A 499 13.17 -31.48 -37.91
N LEU A 500 12.66 -30.53 -38.71
CA LEU A 500 13.04 -30.36 -40.11
C LEU A 500 14.45 -29.75 -40.19
N ILE A 501 14.72 -28.67 -39.46
CA ILE A 501 16.08 -28.09 -39.33
C ILE A 501 17.04 -29.12 -38.73
N GLU A 502 16.63 -29.87 -37.69
CA GLU A 502 17.45 -30.93 -37.12
C GLU A 502 17.72 -32.08 -38.12
N HIS A 503 16.86 -32.29 -39.11
CA HIS A 503 17.12 -33.25 -40.19
C HIS A 503 18.21 -32.76 -41.14
N VAL A 504 18.19 -31.47 -41.52
CA VAL A 504 19.22 -30.84 -42.36
C VAL A 504 20.62 -30.95 -41.74
N PHE A 505 20.71 -30.97 -40.41
CA PHE A 505 21.95 -31.15 -39.64
C PHE A 505 22.27 -32.60 -39.22
N LYS A 506 21.68 -33.62 -39.87
CA LYS A 506 22.05 -35.05 -39.71
C LYS A 506 23.05 -35.56 -40.75
N SER A 507 23.18 -34.88 -41.88
CA SER A 507 24.24 -35.13 -42.88
C SER A 507 25.57 -34.50 -42.45
N ASP A 508 26.63 -34.70 -43.22
CA ASP A 508 27.89 -33.99 -42.98
C ASP A 508 27.78 -32.52 -43.41
N THR A 509 27.58 -31.64 -42.43
CA THR A 509 27.49 -30.19 -42.62
C THR A 509 28.84 -29.49 -42.43
N SER A 510 29.96 -30.21 -42.27
CA SER A 510 31.26 -29.62 -41.87
C SER A 510 31.82 -28.60 -42.87
N ALA A 511 31.50 -28.75 -44.16
CA ALA A 511 31.84 -27.79 -45.21
C ALA A 511 31.14 -26.42 -45.05
N TYR A 512 30.03 -26.35 -44.30
CA TYR A 512 29.22 -25.15 -44.11
C TYR A 512 29.25 -24.64 -42.66
N PHE A 513 29.24 -25.53 -41.66
CA PHE A 513 29.17 -25.17 -40.24
C PHE A 513 30.15 -25.96 -39.37
N LYS A 514 30.97 -25.22 -38.63
CA LYS A 514 31.80 -25.75 -37.55
C LYS A 514 30.92 -25.94 -36.29
N ARG A 515 30.63 -27.19 -35.95
CA ARG A 515 29.81 -27.55 -34.78
C ARG A 515 30.63 -27.56 -33.48
N SER A 516 30.04 -27.04 -32.40
CA SER A 516 30.56 -27.14 -31.03
C SER A 516 29.38 -27.27 -30.03
N ARG A 517 29.65 -27.20 -28.72
CA ARG A 517 28.62 -27.31 -27.67
C ARG A 517 28.85 -26.30 -26.55
N ILE A 518 27.76 -25.85 -25.93
CA ILE A 518 27.74 -25.13 -24.67
C ILE A 518 26.74 -25.86 -23.76
N GLY A 519 27.23 -26.42 -22.65
CA GLY A 519 26.45 -27.35 -21.83
C GLY A 519 25.91 -28.54 -22.66
N ALA A 520 24.61 -28.81 -22.53
CA ALA A 520 23.93 -29.85 -23.31
C ALA A 520 23.60 -29.43 -24.78
N GLN A 521 23.69 -28.14 -25.10
CA GLN A 521 23.20 -27.59 -26.37
C GLN A 521 24.27 -27.63 -27.47
N SER A 522 23.87 -28.00 -28.69
CA SER A 522 24.73 -27.92 -29.88
C SER A 522 24.60 -26.55 -30.56
N ILE A 523 25.75 -25.99 -30.93
CA ILE A 523 25.87 -24.73 -31.67
C ILE A 523 26.70 -24.93 -32.95
N TYR A 524 26.46 -24.06 -33.93
CA TYR A 524 26.92 -24.18 -35.30
C TYR A 524 27.44 -22.81 -35.76
N GLN A 525 28.74 -22.66 -35.93
CA GLN A 525 29.37 -21.42 -36.41
C GLN A 525 29.59 -21.54 -37.93
N PRO A 526 29.10 -20.60 -38.76
CA PRO A 526 29.21 -20.73 -40.21
C PRO A 526 30.67 -20.55 -40.68
N CYS A 527 31.12 -21.43 -41.58
CA CYS A 527 32.47 -21.40 -42.15
C CYS A 527 32.68 -20.15 -43.02
N GLU A 528 33.93 -19.70 -43.20
CA GLU A 528 34.21 -18.49 -44.01
C GLU A 528 33.98 -18.71 -45.51
N THR A 529 34.34 -19.88 -46.01
CA THR A 529 34.00 -20.36 -47.36
C THR A 529 33.41 -21.77 -47.26
N ALA A 530 32.50 -22.10 -48.17
CA ALA A 530 31.93 -23.44 -48.31
C ALA A 530 32.10 -23.91 -49.75
N LEU A 531 32.53 -25.16 -49.94
CA LEU A 531 32.76 -25.79 -51.26
C LEU A 531 33.59 -24.95 -52.27
N GLY A 532 34.47 -24.07 -51.77
CA GLY A 532 35.29 -23.17 -52.61
C GLY A 532 34.56 -21.91 -53.13
N ARG A 533 33.30 -21.68 -52.73
CA ARG A 533 32.56 -20.45 -53.03
C ARG A 533 32.75 -19.39 -51.95
N SER A 534 32.87 -18.14 -52.39
CA SER A 534 32.69 -16.93 -51.59
C SER A 534 31.42 -16.25 -52.10
N ILE A 535 30.43 -16.01 -51.24
CA ILE A 535 29.19 -15.33 -51.63
C ILE A 535 29.52 -13.87 -51.94
N ILE A 536 29.01 -13.36 -53.06
CA ILE A 536 29.17 -11.98 -53.53
C ILE A 536 27.82 -11.52 -54.11
N SER A 537 27.49 -10.25 -53.89
CA SER A 537 26.23 -9.56 -54.26
C SER A 537 25.00 -9.89 -53.38
N ASP A 538 24.08 -8.92 -53.32
CA ASP A 538 22.87 -8.99 -52.50
C ASP A 538 21.68 -9.64 -53.22
N GLU A 539 21.76 -9.86 -54.53
CA GLU A 539 20.63 -10.30 -55.36
C GLU A 539 20.19 -11.74 -55.03
N GLU A 540 21.10 -12.66 -54.69
CA GLU A 540 20.77 -14.04 -54.27
C GLU A 540 20.00 -14.11 -52.93
N PHE A 541 19.89 -13.01 -52.18
CA PHE A 541 19.24 -12.99 -50.86
C PHE A 541 17.72 -12.78 -50.93
N ALA A 542 17.22 -12.11 -51.97
CA ALA A 542 15.80 -11.75 -52.07
C ALA A 542 14.88 -12.99 -52.23
N ASP A 543 15.35 -14.01 -52.95
CA ASP A 543 14.62 -15.27 -53.17
C ASP A 543 14.60 -16.21 -51.94
N CYS A 544 15.25 -15.83 -50.83
CA CYS A 544 15.49 -16.73 -49.69
C CYS A 544 14.65 -16.47 -48.42
N ILE A 545 14.02 -15.30 -48.24
CA ILE A 545 13.29 -14.94 -47.01
C ILE A 545 12.08 -14.02 -47.33
N PRO A 546 10.85 -14.32 -46.83
CA PRO A 546 9.70 -13.39 -46.90
C PRO A 546 9.85 -12.17 -45.98
N GLU A 547 9.41 -10.98 -46.42
CA GLU A 547 9.55 -9.73 -45.66
C GLU A 547 8.50 -9.53 -44.54
N MET A 548 8.92 -9.09 -43.34
CA MET A 548 8.43 -7.89 -42.61
C MET A 548 9.18 -7.70 -41.25
N SER A 549 8.77 -6.74 -40.38
CA SER A 549 9.66 -6.03 -39.41
C SER A 549 9.19 -5.93 -37.93
N LEU A 550 10.15 -5.65 -37.00
CA LEU A 550 10.08 -5.80 -35.52
C LEU A 550 9.63 -4.56 -34.69
N VAL A 551 9.32 -4.75 -33.37
CA VAL A 551 9.81 -4.01 -32.13
C VAL A 551 9.03 -4.43 -30.82
N LEU A 552 9.54 -4.19 -29.57
CA LEU A 552 9.22 -4.95 -28.30
C LEU A 552 8.80 -4.13 -26.98
N PRO A 553 9.20 -4.38 -25.68
CA PRO A 553 8.23 -4.77 -24.61
C PRO A 553 8.33 -4.17 -23.13
N SER A 554 7.36 -4.55 -22.24
CA SER A 554 7.34 -4.71 -20.73
C SER A 554 7.80 -3.62 -19.71
N ARG A 555 7.23 -3.43 -18.48
CA ARG A 555 7.04 -4.17 -17.15
C ARG A 555 8.35 -4.39 -16.28
N VAL A 556 8.57 -4.78 -14.98
CA VAL A 556 7.95 -5.35 -13.69
C VAL A 556 8.86 -4.92 -12.43
N ILE A 557 8.71 -4.85 -11.05
CA ILE A 557 7.99 -5.38 -9.80
C ILE A 557 7.88 -4.31 -8.60
N GLN A 558 7.40 -4.57 -7.33
CA GLN A 558 6.89 -3.61 -6.25
C GLN A 558 7.66 -3.22 -4.89
N ASP A 559 7.42 -3.80 -3.67
CA ASP A 559 7.13 -3.11 -2.31
C ASP A 559 8.95 -3.31 0.57
N GLU A 560 8.49 -3.70 1.84
CA GLU A 560 8.60 -2.90 3.12
C GLU A 560 9.21 -3.51 4.47
N ILE A 561 8.60 -3.31 5.67
CA ILE A 561 9.27 -3.03 6.99
C ILE A 561 8.47 -3.25 8.35
N PRO A 562 9.10 -3.69 9.50
CA PRO A 562 8.48 -3.96 10.91
C PRO A 562 8.11 -2.14 13.31
N GLN A 563 8.22 -2.40 14.70
CA GLN A 563 7.59 -1.65 15.86
C GLN A 563 8.51 -1.23 17.10
N ARG A 564 7.91 -0.76 18.25
CA ARG A 564 8.48 -0.19 19.54
C ARG A 564 8.71 -1.17 20.75
N VAL A 565 9.00 -0.61 21.96
CA VAL A 565 8.73 -1.14 23.35
C VAL A 565 7.81 -0.16 24.22
N PRO A 566 7.68 -0.10 25.59
CA PRO A 566 6.40 0.25 26.30
C PRO A 566 6.40 1.38 27.40
N GLY A 567 5.31 1.56 28.20
CA GLY A 567 5.28 2.25 29.53
C GLY A 567 4.12 3.25 29.86
N ALA A 568 3.16 2.91 30.75
CA ALA A 568 2.12 3.82 31.32
C ALA A 568 1.32 3.20 32.50
N GLY A 569 0.56 4.01 33.26
CA GLY A 569 -0.33 3.56 34.36
C GLY A 569 -1.74 3.11 33.93
N VAL A 570 -2.48 2.45 34.83
CA VAL A 570 -3.76 1.76 34.54
C VAL A 570 -4.85 2.70 34.03
N VAL A 571 -5.46 2.36 32.90
CA VAL A 571 -6.60 3.04 32.28
C VAL A 571 -7.81 2.11 32.31
N ALA A 572 -8.93 2.56 32.89
CA ALA A 572 -10.20 1.88 32.76
C ALA A 572 -10.81 2.21 31.38
N ILE A 573 -10.80 1.24 30.46
CA ILE A 573 -11.33 1.40 29.09
C ILE A 573 -12.71 0.75 29.02
N VAL A 574 -13.70 1.52 28.56
CA VAL A 574 -15.06 1.01 28.28
C VAL A 574 -15.32 1.08 26.78
N GLN A 575 -15.47 -0.09 26.15
CA GLN A 575 -15.86 -0.20 24.75
C GLN A 575 -17.38 -0.06 24.59
N GLY A 576 -17.80 0.78 23.64
CA GLY A 576 -19.13 0.69 23.03
C GLY A 576 -19.23 -0.53 22.11
N GLN A 577 -20.44 -1.01 21.82
CA GLN A 577 -20.64 -2.09 20.86
C GLN A 577 -20.62 -1.57 19.41
N LYS A 578 -20.25 -2.47 18.48
CA LYS A 578 -20.13 -2.36 17.02
C LYS A 578 -20.53 -1.01 16.36
N ASN A 579 -19.58 -0.47 15.59
CA ASN A 579 -19.75 0.55 14.55
C ASN A 579 -20.13 1.96 15.02
N SER A 580 -19.79 2.34 16.26
CA SER A 580 -19.67 3.75 16.66
C SER A 580 -18.43 4.00 17.52
N SER A 581 -17.62 4.99 17.11
CA SER A 581 -16.69 5.72 17.98
C SER A 581 -17.48 6.78 18.75
N PRO A 582 -17.19 7.08 20.03
CA PRO A 582 -15.82 7.26 20.53
C PRO A 582 -15.44 6.44 21.77
N TYR A 583 -14.14 6.40 22.06
CA TYR A 583 -13.59 5.89 23.32
C TYR A 583 -13.77 6.90 24.47
N LEU A 584 -14.21 6.42 25.63
CA LEU A 584 -14.14 7.16 26.88
C LEU A 584 -12.89 6.71 27.67
N ALA A 585 -11.89 7.57 27.82
CA ALA A 585 -10.74 7.30 28.68
C ALA A 585 -10.85 8.09 29.99
N LEU A 586 -11.02 7.37 31.10
CA LEU A 586 -10.96 7.96 32.43
C LEU A 586 -9.53 7.85 32.98
N THR A 587 -8.86 8.99 33.17
CA THR A 587 -7.52 9.02 33.79
C THR A 587 -7.63 9.43 35.25
N LEU A 588 -7.29 8.52 36.17
CA LEU A 588 -7.31 8.78 37.61
C LEU A 588 -6.08 9.58 38.07
N ALA A 589 -6.08 10.87 37.75
CA ALA A 589 -5.02 11.80 38.12
C ALA A 589 -4.70 11.77 39.63
N PRO A 590 -3.43 11.85 40.04
CA PRO A 590 -3.04 12.01 41.44
C PRO A 590 -3.30 13.45 41.88
N ALA A 591 -4.43 13.69 42.55
CA ALA A 591 -4.76 14.96 43.19
C ALA A 591 -5.56 14.71 44.47
N GLN A 592 -5.31 15.50 45.51
CA GLN A 592 -5.71 15.18 46.89
C GLN A 592 -7.23 15.18 47.16
N ASN A 593 -8.05 15.76 46.27
CA ASN A 593 -9.50 15.92 46.46
C ASN A 593 -10.37 14.92 45.65
N GLY A 594 -9.82 13.76 45.25
CA GLY A 594 -10.63 12.56 44.94
C GLY A 594 -11.56 12.56 43.71
N GLY A 595 -11.63 13.63 42.90
CA GLY A 595 -12.49 13.71 41.72
C GLY A 595 -11.98 12.91 40.50
N ILE A 596 -12.91 12.36 39.72
CA ILE A 596 -12.64 11.65 38.46
C ILE A 596 -12.50 12.64 37.29
N ARG A 597 -11.61 12.35 36.34
CA ARG A 597 -11.37 13.18 35.15
C ARG A 597 -11.62 12.39 33.87
N MET A 598 -12.48 12.94 33.01
CA MET A 598 -12.66 12.48 31.64
C MET A 598 -11.58 13.11 30.76
N ILE A 599 -10.90 12.30 29.95
CA ILE A 599 -10.03 12.77 28.86
C ILE A 599 -10.52 12.11 27.57
N THR A 600 -11.22 12.89 26.74
CA THR A 600 -11.39 12.55 25.32
C THR A 600 -10.09 12.80 24.56
N ASP A 601 -9.98 12.26 23.35
CA ASP A 601 -8.69 11.96 22.74
C ASP A 601 -7.71 13.15 22.58
N GLY A 602 -6.42 12.87 22.76
CA GLY A 602 -5.33 13.85 22.83
C GLY A 602 -4.21 13.52 23.82
N TRP A 603 -4.28 12.41 24.57
CA TRP A 603 -3.34 12.12 25.66
C TRP A 603 -2.06 11.36 25.22
N LYS A 604 -1.27 12.00 24.33
CA LYS A 604 0.18 11.79 24.03
C LYS A 604 0.54 12.62 22.77
N ALA A 605 1.38 13.66 22.83
CA ALA A 605 2.01 14.31 23.99
C ALA A 605 2.30 15.81 23.73
N ALA A 606 2.57 16.56 24.81
CA ALA A 606 3.30 17.84 24.84
C ALA A 606 2.69 19.11 24.16
N VAL A 607 1.40 19.14 23.83
CA VAL A 607 0.65 20.41 23.71
C VAL A 607 -0.11 20.69 25.01
N ARG A 608 -0.36 21.97 25.33
CA ARG A 608 -0.96 22.44 26.59
C ARG A 608 -2.29 21.74 26.93
N PRO A 609 -2.64 21.58 28.22
CA PRO A 609 -3.73 20.70 28.64
C PRO A 609 -5.07 21.06 28.01
N LEU A 610 -5.87 20.02 27.75
CA LEU A 610 -7.29 20.15 27.41
C LEU A 610 -7.99 21.05 28.45
N SER A 611 -8.58 22.14 27.95
CA SER A 611 -9.41 23.08 28.72
C SER A 611 -10.41 22.32 29.58
N MET A 612 -10.35 22.51 30.90
CA MET A 612 -10.98 21.62 31.87
C MET A 612 -12.51 21.62 31.76
N ILE A 613 -13.11 20.42 31.75
CA ILE A 613 -14.51 20.25 32.12
C ILE A 613 -14.57 19.24 33.28
N GLN A 614 -14.95 19.72 34.46
CA GLN A 614 -15.20 18.88 35.64
C GLN A 614 -16.66 18.43 35.59
N LEU A 615 -16.88 17.13 35.39
CA LEU A 615 -18.16 16.61 34.88
C LEU A 615 -18.99 15.82 35.89
N LEU A 616 -18.36 15.30 36.94
CA LEU A 616 -19.02 14.53 37.98
C LEU A 616 -18.60 15.13 39.34
N PRO A 617 -19.39 16.06 39.91
CA PRO A 617 -19.08 16.63 41.23
C PRO A 617 -19.17 15.60 42.36
N ASP A 618 -20.05 14.60 42.23
CA ASP A 618 -20.43 13.72 43.34
C ASP A 618 -19.75 12.34 43.36
N VAL A 619 -19.08 11.94 42.27
CA VAL A 619 -18.50 10.58 42.15
C VAL A 619 -17.08 10.52 42.72
N ARG A 620 -16.93 9.93 43.90
CA ARG A 620 -15.64 9.82 44.61
C ARG A 620 -14.79 8.69 44.02
N ARG A 621 -13.51 8.96 43.76
CA ARG A 621 -12.51 7.99 43.25
C ARG A 621 -12.46 6.67 44.04
N THR A 622 -12.65 6.72 45.36
CA THR A 622 -12.68 5.53 46.23
C THR A 622 -13.89 4.65 46.00
N GLU A 623 -15.06 5.24 45.75
CA GLU A 623 -16.29 4.51 45.45
C GLU A 623 -16.24 3.89 44.05
N TRP A 624 -15.61 4.57 43.09
CA TRP A 624 -15.41 4.05 41.73
C TRP A 624 -14.41 2.89 41.67
N LEU A 625 -13.27 3.00 42.36
CA LEU A 625 -12.24 1.94 42.39
C LEU A 625 -12.67 0.68 43.14
N ASN A 626 -13.64 0.79 44.06
CA ASN A 626 -14.15 -0.35 44.84
C ASN A 626 -15.38 -1.02 44.18
N VAL A 627 -15.82 -0.57 43.00
CA VAL A 627 -16.92 -1.15 42.24
C VAL A 627 -16.35 -2.00 41.10
N PRO A 628 -16.84 -3.24 40.86
CA PRO A 628 -16.35 -4.10 39.79
C PRO A 628 -16.42 -3.45 38.40
N ASP A 629 -15.43 -3.75 37.54
CA ASP A 629 -15.30 -3.13 36.21
C ASP A 629 -16.56 -3.30 35.34
N GLU A 630 -17.27 -4.43 35.40
CA GLU A 630 -18.52 -4.61 34.65
C GLU A 630 -19.66 -3.71 35.14
N THR A 631 -19.71 -3.40 36.44
CA THR A 631 -20.68 -2.43 36.98
C THR A 631 -20.31 -1.00 36.58
N ASN A 632 -19.02 -0.65 36.55
CA ASN A 632 -18.55 0.64 36.05
C ASN A 632 -18.77 0.79 34.53
N LYS A 633 -18.52 -0.26 33.74
CA LYS A 633 -18.86 -0.34 32.30
C LYS A 633 -20.37 -0.16 32.08
N MET A 634 -21.21 -0.82 32.87
CA MET A 634 -22.67 -0.72 32.76
C MET A 634 -23.17 0.70 33.08
N ARG A 635 -22.66 1.33 34.15
CA ARG A 635 -22.93 2.73 34.50
C ARG A 635 -22.55 3.68 33.37
N LEU A 636 -21.33 3.54 32.82
CA LEU A 636 -20.87 4.37 31.70
C LEU A 636 -21.66 4.13 30.41
N LYS A 637 -22.13 2.91 30.16
CA LYS A 637 -23.02 2.58 29.03
C LYS A 637 -24.40 3.25 29.18
N GLN A 638 -24.99 3.21 30.38
CA GLN A 638 -26.26 3.89 30.67
C GLN A 638 -26.12 5.42 30.54
N TRP A 639 -25.06 5.99 31.10
CA TRP A 639 -24.77 7.43 31.00
C TRP A 639 -24.52 7.86 29.55
N ARG A 640 -23.81 7.06 28.75
CA ARG A 640 -23.68 7.30 27.30
C ARG A 640 -25.03 7.29 26.60
N GLN A 641 -25.91 6.34 26.92
CA GLN A 641 -27.26 6.27 26.36
C GLN A 641 -28.16 7.45 26.77
N GLN A 642 -27.89 8.12 27.90
CA GLN A 642 -28.55 9.37 28.28
C GLN A 642 -28.00 10.55 27.47
N LEU A 643 -26.67 10.64 27.29
CA LEU A 643 -26.03 11.68 26.47
C LEU A 643 -26.40 11.59 24.98
N ASP A 644 -26.58 10.38 24.43
CA ASP A 644 -27.09 10.16 23.08
C ASP A 644 -28.60 10.52 22.91
N GLN A 645 -29.29 10.95 23.98
CA GLN A 645 -30.64 11.52 23.94
C GLN A 645 -30.67 13.06 24.04
N ALA A 646 -29.53 13.72 24.27
CA ALA A 646 -29.46 15.17 24.37
C ALA A 646 -29.70 15.85 23.02
N TRP A 647 -30.63 16.81 23.00
CA TRP A 647 -31.03 17.55 21.80
C TRP A 647 -30.22 18.84 21.65
N ILE A 648 -28.98 18.70 21.18
CA ILE A 648 -28.06 19.83 20.96
C ILE A 648 -27.72 19.94 19.48
N ASP A 649 -27.98 21.11 18.90
CA ASP A 649 -27.65 21.44 17.53
C ASP A 649 -26.54 22.50 17.47
N LEU A 650 -25.40 22.11 16.92
CA LEU A 650 -24.25 23.00 16.73
C LEU A 650 -24.49 24.07 15.67
N PHE A 651 -25.37 23.84 14.68
CA PHE A 651 -25.74 24.85 13.68
C PHE A 651 -26.58 25.96 14.33
N ALA A 652 -27.49 25.62 15.24
CA ALA A 652 -28.22 26.60 16.04
C ALA A 652 -27.29 27.40 16.97
N CYS A 653 -26.33 26.73 17.61
CA CYS A 653 -25.28 27.39 18.41
C CYS A 653 -24.43 28.33 17.53
N TRP A 654 -24.00 27.87 16.36
CA TRP A 654 -23.18 28.64 15.41
C TRP A 654 -23.90 29.87 14.89
N ARG A 655 -25.18 29.77 14.51
CA ARG A 655 -26.02 30.93 14.13
C ARG A 655 -26.11 31.95 15.27
N ARG A 656 -26.34 31.49 16.51
CA ARG A 656 -26.41 32.37 17.69
C ARG A 656 -25.06 33.05 18.02
N CYS A 657 -23.94 32.45 17.63
CA CYS A 657 -22.60 32.98 17.90
C CYS A 657 -21.95 33.76 16.74
N GLN A 658 -22.61 34.02 15.61
CA GLN A 658 -22.00 34.68 14.44
C GLN A 658 -21.28 36.00 14.74
N GLN A 659 -21.76 36.77 15.73
CA GLN A 659 -21.24 38.11 16.03
C GLN A 659 -20.21 38.14 17.17
N SER A 660 -19.95 37.02 17.86
CA SER A 660 -19.10 37.00 19.06
C SER A 660 -18.36 35.68 19.24
N SER A 661 -17.09 35.76 19.65
CA SER A 661 -16.27 34.61 20.01
C SER A 661 -16.48 34.24 21.49
N PHE A 662 -16.55 32.95 21.80
CA PHE A 662 -16.97 32.45 23.12
C PHE A 662 -15.96 31.47 23.74
N SER A 663 -15.94 31.41 25.07
CA SER A 663 -15.39 30.27 25.80
C SER A 663 -16.46 29.20 25.98
N PHE A 664 -16.06 27.94 26.24
CA PHE A 664 -17.04 26.89 26.57
C PHE A 664 -17.91 27.27 27.80
N THR A 665 -17.29 27.87 28.82
CA THR A 665 -17.98 28.33 30.05
C THR A 665 -19.00 29.42 29.76
N SER A 666 -18.64 30.45 28.96
CA SER A 666 -19.57 31.52 28.60
C SER A 666 -20.70 31.00 27.72
N LEU A 667 -20.43 30.13 26.74
CA LEU A 667 -21.50 29.54 25.93
C LEU A 667 -22.49 28.72 26.77
N CYS A 668 -22.02 27.98 27.79
CA CYS A 668 -22.92 27.29 28.72
C CYS A 668 -23.82 28.26 29.52
N GLN A 669 -23.31 29.45 29.84
CA GLN A 669 -24.06 30.51 30.53
C GLN A 669 -25.06 31.19 29.57
N ASP A 670 -24.61 31.54 28.35
CA ASP A 670 -25.43 32.17 27.30
C ASP A 670 -26.59 31.27 26.86
N LEU A 671 -26.36 29.96 26.78
CA LEU A 671 -27.38 28.95 26.48
C LEU A 671 -28.23 28.55 27.71
N GLY A 672 -27.93 29.06 28.91
CA GLY A 672 -28.69 28.78 30.13
C GLY A 672 -28.61 27.34 30.64
N LEU A 673 -27.55 26.60 30.28
CA LEU A 673 -27.40 25.17 30.57
C LEU A 673 -27.10 24.93 32.06
N CYS A 674 -28.15 24.89 32.87
CA CYS A 674 -28.03 24.79 34.31
C CYS A 674 -27.52 23.41 34.79
N GLN A 675 -27.92 22.31 34.13
CA GLN A 675 -27.54 20.96 34.58
C GLN A 675 -26.17 20.52 34.05
N ALA A 676 -25.54 19.54 34.72
CA ALA A 676 -24.21 19.07 34.37
C ALA A 676 -24.19 18.25 33.06
N ASP A 677 -25.19 17.39 32.84
CA ASP A 677 -25.27 16.53 31.65
C ASP A 677 -25.56 17.33 30.37
N ASP A 678 -26.32 18.44 30.44
CA ASP A 678 -26.54 19.35 29.31
C ASP A 678 -25.22 19.98 28.83
N ARG A 679 -24.41 20.47 29.78
CA ARG A 679 -23.08 21.03 29.50
C ARG A 679 -22.14 19.94 28.94
N LEU A 680 -22.22 18.72 29.47
CA LEU A 680 -21.44 17.59 28.96
C LEU A 680 -21.79 17.27 27.50
N ALA A 681 -23.07 17.16 27.19
CA ALA A 681 -23.52 16.91 25.81
C ALA A 681 -23.03 18.02 24.87
N LEU A 682 -23.13 19.30 25.26
CA LEU A 682 -22.57 20.41 24.47
C LEU A 682 -21.05 20.29 24.29
N GLY A 683 -20.33 19.94 25.36
CA GLY A 683 -18.88 19.78 25.34
C GLY A 683 -18.44 18.64 24.40
N LEU A 684 -19.13 17.49 24.44
CA LEU A 684 -18.87 16.37 23.54
C LEU A 684 -19.16 16.72 22.09
N GLU A 685 -20.26 17.42 21.80
CA GLU A 685 -20.58 17.84 20.44
C GLU A 685 -19.58 18.87 19.90
N LEU A 686 -19.19 19.87 20.69
CA LEU A 686 -18.11 20.81 20.32
C LEU A 686 -16.77 20.11 20.08
N LEU A 687 -16.43 19.09 20.88
CA LEU A 687 -15.19 18.32 20.71
C LEU A 687 -15.21 17.43 19.47
N ASN A 688 -16.34 16.78 19.16
CA ASN A 688 -16.47 15.86 18.02
C ASN A 688 -16.67 16.60 16.68
N HIS A 689 -17.46 17.68 16.69
CA HIS A 689 -18.01 18.30 15.48
C HIS A 689 -17.90 19.83 15.45
N GLY A 690 -17.54 20.50 16.55
CA GLY A 690 -17.43 21.96 16.61
C GLY A 690 -16.46 22.56 15.59
N LEU A 691 -15.36 21.89 15.24
CA LEU A 691 -14.40 22.37 14.23
C LEU A 691 -14.95 22.40 12.79
N LEU A 692 -16.17 21.90 12.54
CA LEU A 692 -16.87 22.05 11.26
C LEU A 692 -17.52 23.44 11.11
N LEU A 693 -17.76 24.13 12.23
CA LEU A 693 -18.49 25.41 12.30
C LEU A 693 -17.70 26.52 13.01
N PHE A 694 -16.67 26.17 13.79
CA PHE A 694 -15.91 27.12 14.59
C PHE A 694 -14.39 26.94 14.39
N ARG A 695 -13.66 28.06 14.22
CA ARG A 695 -12.20 28.11 14.38
C ARG A 695 -11.89 28.23 15.87
N ARG A 696 -11.06 27.34 16.42
CA ARG A 696 -10.64 27.40 17.83
C ARG A 696 -9.27 28.04 18.00
N ASP A 697 -9.12 28.88 19.02
CA ASP A 697 -7.85 29.46 19.47
C ASP A 697 -7.76 29.37 21.01
N GLY A 698 -6.88 28.51 21.52
CA GLY A 698 -6.79 28.20 22.95
C GLY A 698 -8.09 27.65 23.55
N GLU A 699 -8.72 28.42 24.45
CA GLU A 699 -10.03 28.11 25.05
C GLU A 699 -11.21 28.83 24.37
N ILE A 700 -10.91 29.71 23.40
CA ILE A 700 -11.88 30.54 22.68
C ILE A 700 -12.25 29.87 21.35
N TRP A 701 -13.51 29.94 21.00
CA TRP A 701 -14.07 29.53 19.72
C TRP A 701 -14.61 30.75 18.98
N HIS A 702 -14.25 30.85 17.71
CA HIS A 702 -14.71 31.87 16.77
C HIS A 702 -15.63 31.19 15.75
N PRO A 703 -16.79 31.78 15.38
CA PRO A 703 -17.58 31.28 14.25
C PRO A 703 -16.74 31.25 12.96
N LEU A 704 -16.95 30.24 12.12
CA LEU A 704 -16.59 30.30 10.70
C LEU A 704 -17.63 31.13 9.95
N ASP A 705 -17.18 31.81 8.89
CA ASP A 705 -17.96 32.76 8.09
C ASP A 705 -19.14 32.07 7.39
N GLU A 706 -20.31 32.72 7.31
CA GLU A 706 -21.51 32.11 6.71
C GLU A 706 -21.27 31.57 5.29
N GLN A 707 -20.59 32.34 4.42
CA GLN A 707 -20.26 31.90 3.05
C GLN A 707 -19.51 30.56 3.01
N ARG A 708 -18.68 30.26 4.03
CA ARG A 708 -17.88 29.04 4.14
C ARG A 708 -18.67 27.85 4.70
N VAL A 709 -19.73 28.11 5.46
CA VAL A 709 -20.63 27.07 5.98
C VAL A 709 -21.72 26.73 4.95
N TYR A 710 -22.34 27.74 4.33
CA TYR A 710 -23.32 27.53 3.26
C TYR A 710 -22.69 27.00 1.95
N SER A 711 -21.36 27.04 1.76
CA SER A 711 -20.70 26.38 0.62
C SER A 711 -20.63 24.84 0.71
N ASN A 712 -21.25 24.24 1.73
CA ASN A 712 -21.46 22.80 1.83
C ASN A 712 -22.97 22.52 1.77
N ASP A 713 -23.43 21.88 0.70
CA ASP A 713 -24.85 21.63 0.42
C ASP A 713 -25.58 20.97 1.60
N GLY A 714 -24.92 20.08 2.33
CA GLY A 714 -25.51 19.41 3.50
C GLY A 714 -25.65 20.32 4.72
N PHE A 715 -24.73 21.27 4.90
CA PHE A 715 -24.80 22.28 5.97
C PHE A 715 -25.82 23.36 5.63
N ALA A 716 -25.82 23.85 4.39
CA ALA A 716 -26.83 24.76 3.87
C ALA A 716 -28.24 24.16 4.01
N HIS A 717 -28.44 22.89 3.63
CA HIS A 717 -29.73 22.21 3.76
C HIS A 717 -30.19 22.07 5.22
N HIS A 718 -29.28 21.74 6.15
CA HIS A 718 -29.59 21.69 7.58
C HIS A 718 -29.97 23.09 8.14
N LEU A 719 -29.30 24.14 7.68
CA LEU A 719 -29.62 25.53 8.05
C LEU A 719 -30.97 26.01 7.51
N HIS A 720 -31.34 25.68 6.26
CA HIS A 720 -32.67 26.00 5.73
C HIS A 720 -33.81 25.28 6.50
N LEU A 721 -33.57 24.06 6.99
CA LEU A 721 -34.53 23.35 7.84
C LEU A 721 -34.66 23.97 9.25
N LEU A 722 -33.57 24.54 9.79
CA LEU A 722 -33.63 25.35 11.01
C LEU A 722 -34.36 26.69 10.79
N GLU A 723 -34.17 27.32 9.63
CA GLU A 723 -34.83 28.59 9.25
C GLU A 723 -36.34 28.43 9.03
N ALA A 724 -36.78 27.30 8.50
CA ALA A 724 -38.21 26.98 8.38
C ALA A 724 -38.91 26.82 9.73
N GLY A 725 -38.17 26.42 10.78
CA GLY A 725 -38.61 26.47 12.17
C GLY A 725 -39.52 25.32 12.64
N ALA A 726 -40.30 25.58 13.69
CA ALA A 726 -41.31 24.67 14.22
C ALA A 726 -42.65 24.91 13.51
N GLY A 727 -43.37 23.83 13.18
CA GLY A 727 -44.68 23.88 12.56
C GLY A 727 -44.69 23.90 11.03
N SER A 728 -43.53 24.03 10.37
CA SER A 728 -43.42 23.99 8.91
C SER A 728 -43.71 22.60 8.33
N GLU A 729 -44.47 22.57 7.24
CA GLU A 729 -44.74 21.36 6.48
C GLU A 729 -43.51 20.94 5.67
N ILE A 730 -43.31 19.62 5.57
CA ILE A 730 -42.18 18.99 4.91
C ILE A 730 -42.59 17.68 4.24
N LEU A 731 -41.85 17.30 3.20
CA LEU A 731 -41.94 15.99 2.57
C LEU A 731 -40.76 15.12 2.99
N VAL A 732 -41.02 14.05 3.73
CA VAL A 732 -40.03 13.01 4.08
C VAL A 732 -40.21 11.84 3.13
N ASN A 733 -39.23 11.61 2.25
CA ASN A 733 -39.30 10.58 1.20
C ASN A 733 -40.60 10.63 0.37
N GLY A 734 -41.18 11.83 0.17
CA GLY A 734 -42.42 12.03 -0.58
C GLY A 734 -43.73 11.90 0.22
N ARG A 735 -43.68 11.69 1.53
CA ARG A 735 -44.86 11.72 2.42
C ARG A 735 -44.88 12.99 3.28
N PRO A 736 -46.06 13.59 3.55
CA PRO A 736 -46.18 14.81 4.35
C PRO A 736 -45.89 14.56 5.82
N GLY A 737 -45.27 15.56 6.46
CA GLY A 737 -45.07 15.64 7.91
C GLY A 737 -44.78 17.08 8.31
N ARG A 738 -44.61 17.32 9.61
CA ARG A 738 -44.43 18.65 10.19
C ARG A 738 -43.20 18.71 11.09
N LEU A 739 -42.33 19.71 10.87
CA LEU A 739 -41.16 19.94 11.73
C LEU A 739 -41.61 20.29 13.16
N THR A 740 -41.00 19.66 14.16
CA THR A 740 -41.19 20.05 15.57
C THR A 740 -40.35 21.26 15.98
N GLY A 741 -39.40 21.67 15.14
CA GLY A 741 -38.32 22.60 15.48
C GLY A 741 -37.22 22.02 16.37
N ARG A 742 -37.31 20.75 16.79
CA ARG A 742 -36.21 20.06 17.48
C ARG A 742 -35.27 19.40 16.47
N SER A 743 -34.00 19.72 16.63
CA SER A 743 -32.91 19.16 15.84
C SER A 743 -31.69 18.88 16.73
N ASN A 744 -30.90 17.90 16.29
CA ASN A 744 -29.48 17.79 16.63
C ASN A 744 -28.70 17.75 15.32
N TRP A 745 -27.37 17.79 15.35
CA TRP A 745 -26.57 17.95 14.12
C TRP A 745 -26.78 16.86 13.05
N ARG A 746 -27.47 15.75 13.36
CA ARG A 746 -27.74 14.62 12.43
C ARG A 746 -29.21 14.43 12.08
N LEU A 747 -30.14 14.86 12.93
CA LEU A 747 -31.56 14.47 12.90
C LEU A 747 -32.47 15.63 13.28
N PHE A 748 -33.62 15.72 12.61
CA PHE A 748 -34.79 16.50 13.04
C PHE A 748 -35.86 15.57 13.61
N GLU A 749 -36.62 16.05 14.59
CA GLU A 749 -37.83 15.39 15.10
C GLU A 749 -39.05 15.92 14.33
N VAL A 750 -39.88 15.01 13.81
CA VAL A 750 -40.94 15.28 12.82
C VAL A 750 -42.22 14.58 13.26
N TYR A 751 -43.36 15.27 13.22
CA TYR A 751 -44.67 14.61 13.30
C TYR A 751 -45.09 14.09 11.93
N TRP A 752 -45.54 12.85 11.88
CA TRP A 752 -46.14 12.22 10.71
C TRP A 752 -47.65 12.15 10.85
N ASN A 753 -48.34 12.54 9.77
CA ASN A 753 -49.79 12.41 9.65
C ASN A 753 -50.09 11.11 8.88
N GLU A 754 -50.31 10.01 9.60
CA GLU A 754 -50.83 8.77 8.99
C GLU A 754 -52.36 8.92 8.84
N MET A 755 -52.88 8.83 7.60
CA MET A 755 -54.33 8.85 7.31
C MET A 755 -54.91 7.43 7.40
N ASP A 756 -54.84 6.80 8.58
CA ASP A 756 -55.41 5.48 8.85
C ASP A 756 -56.05 5.46 10.25
N GLU A 757 -57.38 5.60 10.28
CA GLU A 757 -58.41 5.39 11.35
C GLU A 757 -58.17 5.74 12.85
N ASP A 758 -56.95 5.83 13.37
CA ASP A 758 -56.63 6.29 14.74
C ASP A 758 -55.94 7.68 14.69
N GLU A 759 -56.64 8.75 15.10
CA GLU A 759 -56.16 10.15 15.05
C GLU A 759 -54.99 10.44 16.03
N SER A 760 -53.79 9.93 15.74
CA SER A 760 -52.60 10.13 16.58
C SER A 760 -51.35 10.53 15.76
N GLU A 761 -50.93 11.79 15.89
CA GLU A 761 -49.69 12.29 15.25
C GLU A 761 -48.46 11.50 15.74
N ARG A 762 -47.82 10.75 14.84
CA ARG A 762 -46.72 9.87 15.20
C ARG A 762 -45.37 10.56 15.08
N MET A 763 -44.66 10.70 16.19
CA MET A 763 -43.37 11.40 16.23
C MET A 763 -42.21 10.48 15.77
N ALA A 764 -41.42 10.94 14.80
CA ALA A 764 -40.30 10.22 14.21
C ALA A 764 -39.03 11.08 14.12
N ARG A 765 -37.86 10.45 14.06
CA ARG A 765 -36.56 11.12 13.90
C ARG A 765 -35.98 10.87 12.51
N VAL A 766 -35.73 11.93 11.75
CA VAL A 766 -35.40 11.88 10.33
C VAL A 766 -34.09 12.61 10.06
N ARG A 767 -33.22 12.04 9.20
CA ARG A 767 -31.99 12.74 8.77
C ARG A 767 -32.35 13.93 7.91
N ALA A 768 -31.72 15.09 8.15
CA ALA A 768 -31.93 16.32 7.38
C ALA A 768 -31.94 16.08 5.85
N SER A 769 -30.98 15.30 5.35
CA SER A 769 -30.84 14.96 3.92
C SER A 769 -31.98 14.13 3.30
N ALA A 770 -32.93 13.62 4.09
CA ALA A 770 -34.13 12.90 3.64
C ALA A 770 -35.40 13.76 3.71
N ILE A 771 -35.28 15.01 4.16
CA ILE A 771 -36.35 15.99 4.29
C ILE A 771 -36.27 16.95 3.10
N ARG A 772 -37.41 17.25 2.47
CA ARG A 772 -37.61 18.41 1.59
C ARG A 772 -38.58 19.36 2.29
N LEU A 773 -38.34 20.67 2.20
CA LEU A 773 -39.40 21.65 2.45
C LEU A 773 -40.47 21.48 1.35
N SER A 774 -41.75 21.51 1.71
CA SER A 774 -42.81 21.70 0.72
C SER A 774 -42.80 23.15 0.22
N LEU A 775 -43.09 23.32 -1.07
CA LEU A 775 -43.31 24.61 -1.74
C LEU A 775 -44.80 24.87 -1.90
#